data_AF-A0AA38T0J2-F1
#
_entry.id   AF-A0AA38T0J2-F1
#
_cell.length_a   1.000
_cell.length_b   1.000
_cell.length_c   1.000
_cell.angle_alpha   90.00
_cell.angle_beta   90.00
_cell.angle_gamma   90.00
#
_symmetry.space_group_name_H-M   'P 1'
#
loop_
_entity.id
_entity.type
_entity.pdbx_description
1 polymer ?
#
loop_
_entity_poly.entity_id
_entity_poly.type
_entity_poly.pdbx_seq_one_letter_code
_entity_poly.pdbx_strand_id
1 'polypeptide(L)'
;MNVVSYFIYIFFIAEIQSGENINEICSSQVLEAPNGSKSWIPVVDESLKPVLKTCFDSLDHAISMYSNYAEAAGFDIRLTSKKVNKFGIVQIRYVVCSKSGVPKKTTFNSLEHSGRKKKIRNSNFKRCDCKAGVKFRLLKGVGKYELYDFVEEHSHPLLSSTDMCFSRKRRQLGFGDKMLVHRGNSLNLGASRVHKMRTTCKGGYDFCSSSTVDFQNFKRDMDKYVVDGGDAQMFINMMNNRKDVAPNFFFDYKVANSELVCTFWADEAARFNYSEFGDVMSFDATFRTNRYCMVFIPFTVVDNHKKSVIVGAALVNKEDGENYIWVLEAFLRAHGKAPLLVLTDQCLAMKQAIAAVFPNSRHRLCMWHIMDKLPKKFSTELLNGTSFRKEMNKIVWDVQLDPEEFEHKWNVLMEEYSLSGDKWLQALFNIRRSWIPAYFKHLPMCSLMKTTSRSESINSFFNSFSHYGNTLVFFVNCFDAALDKQRFTQRSLDHVTKSTFPKFLTPCKIERHASDIYTRAVFNVVQMEIYKAAWNCSIENVESEGDVNSYKIAHKDKASNLKCHHKVVEDKKQSIIFCSCNSFIRCGLLCRHIFKVLLNTNVEKIPEKYILRRWRRDLIPRDLQHTRLRYGDLDEEQEKMFNEVLSTVENCLGRLRCHKEDLARFTESIRILKKEVDVSFPNENASSSKVNTIVDLIGVSQPDNVEVYPPTGIRNKGCGKGKRLVGAGEIASNKASRHKRLCRSCGKLVNHDSRNCPNKVT
;
A
#
# COMPACT_ATOMS: atom_id res chain seq x y z
N MET A 1 -38.65 -12.71 -21.35
CA MET A 1 -39.86 -13.53 -21.07
C MET A 1 -39.42 -14.98 -20.99
N ASN A 2 -39.94 -15.71 -20.00
CA ASN A 2 -39.75 -17.14 -19.72
C ASN A 2 -38.44 -17.60 -19.03
N VAL A 3 -38.23 -17.17 -17.78
CA VAL A 3 -37.83 -18.08 -16.65
C VAL A 3 -38.49 -17.61 -15.31
N VAL A 4 -39.59 -16.84 -15.37
CA VAL A 4 -40.25 -16.27 -14.17
C VAL A 4 -41.62 -16.92 -13.88
N SER A 5 -42.04 -17.90 -14.68
CA SER A 5 -43.37 -18.52 -14.54
C SER A 5 -43.38 -19.95 -14.00
N TYR A 6 -42.29 -20.44 -13.40
CA TYR A 6 -42.25 -21.77 -12.77
C TYR A 6 -42.08 -21.77 -11.24
N PHE A 7 -41.92 -20.60 -10.61
CA PHE A 7 -41.67 -20.48 -9.17
C PHE A 7 -42.90 -20.18 -8.31
N ILE A 8 -44.10 -20.09 -8.89
CA ILE A 8 -45.34 -19.75 -8.16
C ILE A 8 -46.24 -20.98 -7.90
N TYR A 9 -45.87 -22.19 -8.35
CA TYR A 9 -46.73 -23.38 -8.23
C TYR A 9 -46.24 -24.49 -7.27
N ILE A 10 -45.22 -24.23 -6.44
CA ILE A 10 -44.82 -25.14 -5.35
C ILE A 10 -44.92 -24.40 -4.00
N PHE A 11 -46.05 -23.73 -3.82
CA PHE A 11 -46.61 -23.37 -2.51
C PHE A 11 -48.00 -23.98 -2.50
N PHE A 12 -48.13 -25.24 -2.07
CA PHE A 12 -49.24 -25.77 -1.28
C PHE A 12 -48.98 -27.25 -0.98
N ILE A 13 -49.26 -27.65 0.27
CA ILE A 13 -49.12 -28.98 0.89
C ILE A 13 -47.74 -29.29 1.50
N ALA A 14 -47.50 -28.75 2.71
CA ALA A 14 -47.36 -29.55 3.93
C ALA A 14 -47.16 -28.61 5.13
N GLU A 15 -48.27 -28.06 5.63
CA GLU A 15 -48.39 -27.67 7.03
C GLU A 15 -48.77 -28.94 7.81
N ILE A 16 -47.99 -29.32 8.83
CA ILE A 16 -48.41 -29.91 10.10
C ILE A 16 -47.16 -30.18 10.97
N GLN A 17 -47.17 -29.51 12.14
CA GLN A 17 -46.57 -29.87 13.44
C GLN A 17 -45.09 -30.31 13.47
N SER A 18 -44.23 -29.46 14.03
CA SER A 18 -43.98 -29.43 15.48
C SER A 18 -43.02 -28.29 15.82
N GLY A 19 -43.31 -27.59 16.90
CA GLY A 19 -42.34 -26.73 17.53
C GLY A 19 -41.27 -27.59 18.17
N GLU A 20 -40.05 -27.56 17.64
CA GLU A 20 -38.88 -28.02 18.37
C GLU A 20 -37.77 -26.98 18.31
N ASN A 21 -37.23 -26.73 19.50
CA ASN A 21 -36.10 -25.87 19.78
C ASN A 21 -34.94 -26.12 18.82
N ILE A 22 -34.60 -25.12 18.01
CA ILE A 22 -33.24 -25.03 17.47
C ILE A 22 -32.34 -24.57 18.61
N ASN A 23 -31.75 -25.52 19.35
CA ASN A 23 -30.36 -25.51 19.85
C ASN A 23 -30.13 -26.49 21.03
N GLU A 24 -30.04 -27.78 20.74
CA GLU A 24 -29.16 -28.72 21.47
C GLU A 24 -28.43 -29.62 20.45
N ILE A 25 -27.55 -29.03 19.65
CA ILE A 25 -26.70 -29.78 18.70
C ILE A 25 -25.30 -29.85 19.31
N CYS A 26 -24.75 -31.04 19.52
CA CYS A 26 -23.56 -31.38 20.34
C CYS A 26 -23.83 -31.65 21.83
N SER A 27 -24.71 -32.60 22.13
CA SER A 27 -24.77 -33.27 23.44
C SER A 27 -24.02 -34.62 23.38
N SER A 28 -23.49 -35.08 24.51
CA SER A 28 -22.78 -36.36 24.60
C SER A 28 -23.19 -37.10 25.86
N GLN A 29 -23.44 -38.40 25.74
CA GLN A 29 -23.61 -39.26 26.90
C GLN A 29 -22.24 -39.55 27.52
N VAL A 30 -22.11 -39.34 28.83
CA VAL A 30 -20.87 -39.60 29.58
C VAL A 30 -21.03 -40.91 30.32
N LEU A 31 -20.16 -41.87 30.03
CA LEU A 31 -20.07 -43.14 30.73
C LEU A 31 -18.85 -43.09 31.65
N GLU A 32 -19.04 -43.36 32.94
CA GLU A 32 -17.94 -43.48 33.90
C GLU A 32 -17.70 -44.95 34.23
N ALA A 33 -16.49 -45.43 33.92
CA ALA A 33 -16.07 -46.78 34.29
C ALA A 33 -15.65 -46.83 35.78
N PRO A 34 -15.71 -48.00 36.44
CA PRO A 34 -15.35 -48.16 37.85
C PRO A 34 -13.92 -47.72 38.21
N ASN A 35 -13.03 -47.66 37.22
CA ASN A 35 -11.64 -47.21 37.36
C ASN A 35 -11.48 -45.66 37.26
N GLY A 36 -12.59 -44.92 37.19
CA GLY A 36 -12.61 -43.46 37.06
C GLY A 36 -12.35 -42.93 35.65
N SER A 37 -12.19 -43.81 34.65
CA SER A 37 -12.09 -43.38 33.25
C SER A 37 -13.47 -42.99 32.72
N LYS A 38 -13.53 -41.87 31.98
CA LYS A 38 -14.75 -41.38 31.36
C LYS A 38 -14.69 -41.61 29.86
N SER A 39 -15.82 -41.98 29.27
CA SER A 39 -16.00 -42.02 27.83
C SER A 39 -17.20 -41.19 27.40
N TRP A 40 -17.11 -40.66 26.18
CA TRP A 40 -18.10 -39.75 25.59
C TRP A 40 -18.63 -40.36 24.31
N ILE A 41 -19.95 -40.54 24.25
CA ILE A 41 -20.66 -41.00 23.05
C ILE A 41 -21.46 -39.81 22.49
N PRO A 42 -21.27 -39.42 21.21
CA PRO A 42 -22.01 -38.32 20.63
C PRO A 42 -23.51 -38.63 20.51
N VAL A 43 -24.35 -37.67 20.89
CA VAL A 43 -25.79 -37.70 20.60
C VAL A 43 -26.02 -36.92 19.32
N VAL A 44 -26.29 -37.65 18.24
CA VAL A 44 -26.54 -37.12 16.89
C VAL A 44 -27.64 -37.93 16.24
N ASP A 45 -28.38 -37.27 15.35
CA ASP A 45 -29.45 -37.86 14.55
C ASP A 45 -28.98 -39.16 13.86
N GLU A 46 -29.81 -40.21 13.91
CA GLU A 46 -29.48 -41.52 13.34
C GLU A 46 -29.19 -41.45 11.84
N SER A 47 -29.81 -40.51 11.11
CA SER A 47 -29.55 -40.28 9.68
C SER A 47 -28.11 -39.84 9.37
N LEU A 48 -27.41 -39.26 10.35
CA LEU A 48 -26.02 -38.81 10.22
C LEU A 48 -25.01 -39.84 10.72
N LYS A 49 -25.47 -40.89 11.43
CA LYS A 49 -24.57 -41.91 12.00
C LYS A 49 -23.98 -42.80 10.89
N PRO A 50 -22.67 -43.12 10.96
CA PRO A 50 -22.07 -44.05 10.01
C PRO A 50 -22.66 -45.46 10.14
N VAL A 51 -23.28 -45.95 9.06
CA VAL A 51 -23.84 -47.31 9.00
C VAL A 51 -22.82 -48.26 8.38
N LEU A 52 -22.45 -49.33 9.10
CA LEU A 52 -21.52 -50.35 8.61
C LEU A 52 -22.03 -50.97 7.29
N LYS A 53 -21.09 -51.35 6.41
CA LYS A 53 -21.33 -51.89 5.07
C LYS A 53 -21.92 -50.91 4.05
N THR A 54 -22.10 -49.63 4.41
CA THR A 54 -22.47 -48.60 3.43
C THR A 54 -21.38 -48.43 2.38
N CYS A 55 -21.79 -48.36 1.11
CA CYS A 55 -20.89 -48.23 -0.04
C CYS A 55 -20.97 -46.83 -0.65
N PHE A 56 -19.81 -46.25 -0.94
CA PHE A 56 -19.65 -44.91 -1.53
C PHE A 56 -18.97 -45.03 -2.89
N ASP A 57 -19.41 -44.20 -3.85
CA ASP A 57 -18.85 -44.20 -5.20
C ASP A 57 -17.43 -43.64 -5.26
N SER A 58 -17.05 -42.80 -4.29
CA SER A 58 -15.70 -42.24 -4.16
C SER A 58 -15.23 -42.20 -2.72
N LEU A 59 -13.91 -42.20 -2.54
CA LEU A 59 -13.29 -42.04 -1.23
C LEU A 59 -13.60 -40.65 -0.63
N ASP A 60 -13.74 -39.63 -1.47
CA ASP A 60 -14.04 -38.27 -1.03
C ASP A 60 -15.47 -38.15 -0.51
N HIS A 61 -16.44 -38.83 -1.14
CA HIS A 61 -17.81 -38.95 -0.59
C HIS A 61 -17.81 -39.67 0.77
N ALA A 62 -17.04 -40.75 0.90
CA ALA A 62 -16.91 -41.48 2.16
C ALA A 62 -16.30 -40.63 3.28
N ILE A 63 -15.24 -39.86 2.97
CA ILE A 63 -14.61 -38.92 3.91
C ILE A 63 -15.55 -37.77 4.26
N SER A 64 -16.27 -37.22 3.28
CA SER A 64 -17.25 -36.13 3.46
C SER A 64 -18.37 -36.54 4.42
N MET A 65 -18.94 -37.74 4.24
CA MET A 65 -19.94 -38.30 5.14
C MET A 65 -19.44 -38.31 6.59
N TYR A 66 -18.27 -38.90 6.84
CA TYR A 66 -17.74 -38.97 8.21
C TYR A 66 -17.34 -37.59 8.75
N SER A 67 -16.92 -36.66 7.88
CA SER A 67 -16.65 -35.29 8.26
C SER A 67 -17.91 -34.50 8.63
N ASN A 68 -19.08 -34.85 8.10
CA ASN A 68 -20.36 -34.25 8.45
C ASN A 68 -20.87 -34.81 9.78
N TYR A 69 -20.77 -36.13 9.96
CA TYR A 69 -21.00 -36.77 11.26
C TYR A 69 -20.14 -36.14 12.36
N ALA A 70 -18.83 -36.03 12.14
CA ALA A 70 -17.91 -35.47 13.13
C ALA A 70 -18.21 -34.01 13.48
N GLU A 71 -18.69 -33.22 12.52
CA GLU A 71 -19.12 -31.85 12.79
C GLU A 71 -20.40 -31.80 13.64
N ALA A 72 -21.41 -32.63 13.31
CA ALA A 72 -22.63 -32.72 14.11
C ALA A 72 -22.34 -33.25 15.53
N ALA A 73 -21.37 -34.15 15.65
CA ALA A 73 -20.94 -34.78 16.90
C ALA A 73 -19.95 -33.94 17.72
N GLY A 74 -19.45 -32.82 17.21
CA GLY A 74 -18.55 -31.94 17.97
C GLY A 74 -17.09 -32.37 18.05
N PHE A 75 -16.52 -33.01 17.02
CA PHE A 75 -15.09 -33.33 16.99
C PHE A 75 -14.43 -33.15 15.62
N ASP A 76 -13.11 -32.96 15.63
CA ASP A 76 -12.31 -32.87 14.41
C ASP A 76 -11.79 -34.25 13.98
N ILE A 77 -11.80 -34.50 12.67
CA ILE A 77 -11.23 -35.70 12.05
C ILE A 77 -9.78 -35.50 11.58
N ARG A 78 -9.07 -36.60 11.38
CA ARG A 78 -7.75 -36.64 10.77
C ARG A 78 -7.60 -37.92 9.95
N LEU A 79 -7.04 -37.77 8.75
CA LEU A 79 -6.68 -38.90 7.91
C LEU A 79 -5.34 -39.50 8.37
N THR A 80 -5.29 -40.81 8.58
CA THR A 80 -4.06 -41.50 9.05
C THR A 80 -3.58 -42.52 8.03
N SER A 81 -3.45 -43.79 8.41
CA SER A 81 -2.88 -44.84 7.57
C SER A 81 -3.63 -44.94 6.24
N LYS A 82 -2.90 -45.07 5.13
CA LYS A 82 -3.44 -45.45 3.82
C LYS A 82 -2.70 -46.68 3.33
N LYS A 83 -3.45 -47.64 2.79
CA LYS A 83 -2.90 -48.76 2.02
C LYS A 83 -3.23 -48.49 0.55
N VAL A 84 -2.22 -48.55 -0.30
CA VAL A 84 -2.35 -48.23 -1.74
C VAL A 84 -1.96 -49.48 -2.54
N ASN A 85 -2.61 -49.72 -3.68
CA ASN A 85 -2.22 -50.80 -4.59
C ASN A 85 -1.02 -50.40 -5.47
N LYS A 86 -0.54 -51.33 -6.30
CA LYS A 86 0.57 -51.10 -7.25
C LYS A 86 0.28 -49.99 -8.29
N PHE A 87 -0.98 -49.64 -8.50
CA PHE A 87 -1.46 -48.63 -9.45
C PHE A 87 -1.76 -47.27 -8.80
N GLY A 88 -1.39 -47.06 -7.53
CA GLY A 88 -1.63 -45.78 -6.82
C GLY A 88 -3.04 -45.60 -6.25
N ILE A 89 -3.95 -46.57 -6.41
CA ILE A 89 -5.33 -46.52 -5.89
C ILE A 89 -5.36 -46.89 -4.40
N VAL A 90 -6.05 -46.09 -3.61
CA VAL A 90 -6.20 -46.31 -2.16
C VAL A 90 -7.12 -47.51 -1.91
N GLN A 91 -6.58 -48.60 -1.35
CA GLN A 91 -7.35 -49.78 -0.99
C GLN A 91 -7.97 -49.68 0.40
N ILE A 92 -7.28 -49.05 1.34
CA ILE A 92 -7.76 -48.88 2.72
C ILE A 92 -7.42 -47.48 3.19
N ARG A 93 -8.38 -46.79 3.81
CA ARG A 93 -8.18 -45.48 4.41
C ARG A 93 -8.74 -45.42 5.82
N TYR A 94 -7.95 -44.88 6.73
CA TYR A 94 -8.31 -44.69 8.13
C TYR A 94 -8.63 -43.21 8.35
N VAL A 95 -9.81 -42.92 8.90
CA VAL A 95 -10.23 -41.57 9.30
C VAL A 95 -10.54 -41.62 10.78
N VAL A 96 -9.76 -40.92 11.59
CA VAL A 96 -9.82 -41.03 13.06
C VAL A 96 -10.04 -39.68 13.71
N CYS A 97 -10.42 -39.67 14.98
CA CYS A 97 -10.45 -38.45 15.78
C CYS A 97 -9.07 -37.75 15.78
N SER A 98 -9.07 -36.42 15.76
CA SER A 98 -7.86 -35.59 15.79
C SER A 98 -7.00 -35.79 17.05
N LYS A 99 -7.60 -36.23 18.16
CA LYS A 99 -6.92 -36.58 19.42
C LYS A 99 -6.42 -38.04 19.46
N SER A 100 -6.54 -38.79 18.36
CA SER A 100 -6.09 -40.18 18.27
C SER A 100 -4.56 -40.34 18.30
N GLY A 101 -4.12 -41.42 18.93
CA GLY A 101 -2.73 -41.83 19.11
C GLY A 101 -2.05 -41.27 20.36
N VAL A 102 -0.93 -41.87 20.74
CA VAL A 102 -0.18 -41.46 21.94
C VAL A 102 0.75 -40.28 21.59
N PRO A 103 0.91 -39.28 22.48
CA PRO A 103 1.94 -38.26 22.34
C PRO A 103 3.34 -38.88 22.35
N LYS A 104 4.26 -38.37 21.52
CA LYS A 104 5.67 -38.77 21.61
C LYS A 104 6.25 -38.26 22.92
N LYS A 105 6.61 -39.15 23.84
CA LYS A 105 7.32 -38.82 25.08
C LYS A 105 8.72 -38.31 24.71
N THR A 106 8.98 -37.02 24.88
CA THR A 106 10.35 -36.51 25.01
C THR A 106 10.69 -36.54 26.49
N THR A 107 11.51 -37.50 26.90
CA THR A 107 12.05 -37.53 28.27
C THR A 107 13.02 -36.37 28.43
N PHE A 108 12.77 -35.54 29.45
CA PHE A 108 13.70 -34.52 29.89
C PHE A 108 14.22 -34.95 31.26
N ASN A 109 15.50 -35.29 31.33
CA ASN A 109 16.14 -35.56 32.61
C ASN A 109 16.64 -34.22 33.17
N SER A 110 15.98 -33.72 34.21
CA SER A 110 16.29 -32.44 34.86
C SER A 110 17.70 -32.39 35.49
N LEU A 111 18.38 -33.53 35.60
CA LEU A 111 19.72 -33.66 36.15
C LEU A 111 20.85 -33.61 35.10
N GLU A 112 20.54 -33.68 33.80
CA GLU A 112 21.58 -33.60 32.76
C GLU A 112 21.99 -32.14 32.46
N HIS A 113 23.16 -31.75 32.97
CA HIS A 113 23.83 -30.47 32.70
C HIS A 113 24.57 -30.43 31.35
N SER A 114 23.91 -30.79 30.24
CA SER A 114 24.50 -30.59 28.91
C SER A 114 24.26 -29.16 28.40
N GLY A 115 25.34 -28.41 28.26
CA GLY A 115 25.36 -26.98 27.99
C GLY A 115 24.83 -26.58 26.61
N ARG A 116 23.52 -26.36 26.50
CA ARG A 116 22.83 -25.42 25.58
C ARG A 116 21.32 -25.54 25.84
N LYS A 117 20.80 -24.71 26.75
CA LYS A 117 19.36 -24.70 27.09
C LYS A 117 18.51 -24.33 25.87
N LYS A 118 18.01 -25.30 25.10
CA LYS A 118 16.78 -25.13 24.32
C LYS A 118 15.66 -24.94 25.35
N LYS A 119 15.13 -23.73 25.51
CA LYS A 119 13.87 -23.53 26.25
C LYS A 119 12.82 -24.42 25.59
N ILE A 120 12.39 -25.48 26.26
CA ILE A 120 11.25 -26.30 25.79
C ILE A 120 10.04 -25.37 25.85
N ARG A 121 9.42 -25.07 24.70
CA ARG A 121 8.11 -24.41 24.66
C ARG A 121 7.13 -25.33 25.39
N ASN A 122 6.38 -24.81 26.35
CA ASN A 122 5.30 -25.54 27.01
C ASN A 122 4.29 -25.99 25.94
N SER A 123 4.41 -27.23 25.46
CA SER A 123 3.59 -27.75 24.37
C SER A 123 2.56 -28.69 24.97
N ASN A 124 1.34 -28.19 25.19
CA ASN A 124 0.21 -29.04 25.54
C ASN A 124 0.06 -30.16 24.51
N PHE A 125 -0.04 -31.40 24.97
CA PHE A 125 -0.29 -32.53 24.08
C PHE A 125 -1.76 -32.55 23.67
N LYS A 126 -2.03 -32.51 22.37
CA LYS A 126 -3.41 -32.58 21.82
C LYS A 126 -3.95 -34.01 21.67
N ARG A 127 -3.12 -35.03 21.88
CA ARG A 127 -3.51 -36.43 21.68
C ARG A 127 -3.67 -37.14 23.01
N CYS A 128 -4.71 -37.96 23.13
CA CYS A 128 -5.08 -38.71 24.34
C CYS A 128 -5.37 -40.19 24.02
N ASP A 129 -4.78 -40.69 22.94
CA ASP A 129 -4.98 -42.05 22.45
C ASP A 129 -6.45 -42.44 22.15
N CYS A 130 -7.26 -41.47 21.72
CA CYS A 130 -8.64 -41.68 21.32
C CYS A 130 -8.75 -42.70 20.16
N LYS A 131 -9.67 -43.67 20.29
CA LYS A 131 -9.87 -44.75 19.30
C LYS A 131 -11.02 -44.48 18.32
N ALA A 132 -11.85 -43.46 18.58
CA ALA A 132 -12.92 -43.06 17.69
C ALA A 132 -12.44 -42.84 16.25
N GLY A 133 -13.15 -43.41 15.29
CA GLY A 133 -12.77 -43.41 13.89
C GLY A 133 -13.56 -44.38 13.02
N VAL A 134 -13.33 -44.28 11.73
CA VAL A 134 -13.84 -45.18 10.70
C VAL A 134 -12.73 -45.73 9.82
N LYS A 135 -12.96 -46.90 9.23
CA LYS A 135 -12.07 -47.48 8.22
C LYS A 135 -12.87 -47.84 6.96
N PHE A 136 -12.36 -47.35 5.83
CA PHE A 136 -12.91 -47.63 4.52
C PHE A 136 -12.04 -48.63 3.78
N ARG A 137 -12.65 -49.57 3.04
CA ARG A 137 -11.96 -50.50 2.15
C ARG A 137 -12.55 -50.45 0.74
N LEU A 138 -11.70 -50.57 -0.27
CA LEU A 138 -12.14 -50.66 -1.67
C LEU A 138 -12.66 -52.08 -1.96
N LEU A 139 -13.89 -52.18 -2.45
CA LEU A 139 -14.47 -53.41 -2.95
C LEU A 139 -13.93 -53.69 -4.35
N LYS A 140 -13.06 -54.69 -4.44
CA LYS A 140 -12.47 -55.15 -5.71
C LYS A 140 -13.59 -55.68 -6.61
N GLY A 141 -13.72 -55.12 -7.81
CA GLY A 141 -14.72 -55.51 -8.82
C GLY A 141 -15.83 -54.48 -9.04
N VAL A 142 -16.25 -53.75 -8.01
CA VAL A 142 -17.35 -52.76 -8.10
C VAL A 142 -16.82 -51.31 -8.14
N GLY A 143 -15.59 -51.09 -7.69
CA GLY A 143 -14.97 -49.75 -7.67
C GLY A 143 -15.45 -48.83 -6.54
N LYS A 144 -16.30 -49.33 -5.64
CA LYS A 144 -16.87 -48.57 -4.50
C LYS A 144 -16.08 -48.78 -3.21
N TYR A 145 -16.18 -47.81 -2.29
CA TYR A 145 -15.59 -47.86 -0.96
C TYR A 145 -16.63 -48.25 0.09
N GLU A 146 -16.37 -49.31 0.84
CA GLU A 146 -17.23 -49.79 1.92
C GLU A 146 -16.69 -49.35 3.29
N LEU A 147 -17.58 -48.86 4.15
CA LEU A 147 -17.31 -48.65 5.56
C LEU A 147 -17.33 -50.00 6.30
N TYR A 148 -16.19 -50.51 6.75
CA TYR A 148 -16.11 -51.84 7.38
C TYR A 148 -15.83 -51.82 8.88
N ASP A 149 -15.45 -50.68 9.44
CA ASP A 149 -15.19 -50.52 10.88
C ASP A 149 -15.57 -49.10 11.31
N PHE A 150 -16.26 -49.00 12.45
CA PHE A 150 -16.71 -47.75 13.05
C PHE A 150 -16.64 -47.86 14.57
N VAL A 151 -15.90 -46.92 15.18
CA VAL A 151 -15.80 -46.75 16.62
C VAL A 151 -16.36 -45.38 16.98
N GLU A 152 -17.48 -45.37 17.69
CA GLU A 152 -18.21 -44.16 18.09
C GLU A 152 -17.66 -43.54 19.39
N GLU A 153 -17.12 -44.36 20.30
CA GLU A 153 -16.73 -43.93 21.64
C GLU A 153 -15.43 -43.09 21.68
N HIS A 154 -15.49 -41.94 22.39
CA HIS A 154 -14.35 -41.04 22.60
C HIS A 154 -13.80 -41.11 24.03
N SER A 155 -12.48 -40.98 24.18
CA SER A 155 -11.79 -40.90 25.48
C SER A 155 -11.58 -39.47 25.99
N HIS A 156 -12.33 -38.50 25.45
CA HIS A 156 -12.24 -37.10 25.82
C HIS A 156 -13.57 -36.36 25.58
N PRO A 157 -13.80 -35.22 26.25
CA PRO A 157 -14.95 -34.37 25.95
C PRO A 157 -14.98 -33.93 24.49
N LEU A 158 -16.19 -33.89 23.93
CA LEU A 158 -16.51 -33.33 22.62
C LEU A 158 -16.68 -31.80 22.74
N LEU A 159 -16.58 -31.08 21.63
CA LEU A 159 -16.83 -29.64 21.58
C LEU A 159 -18.34 -29.39 21.75
N SER A 160 -18.70 -28.42 22.59
CA SER A 160 -20.07 -27.93 22.68
C SER A 160 -20.44 -27.12 21.44
N SER A 161 -21.74 -26.90 21.23
CA SER A 161 -22.26 -26.02 20.17
C SER A 161 -21.59 -24.64 20.14
N THR A 162 -21.36 -24.06 21.32
CA THR A 162 -20.72 -22.74 21.51
C THR A 162 -19.25 -22.75 21.11
N ASP A 163 -18.56 -23.87 21.31
CA ASP A 163 -17.13 -24.01 21.05
C ASP A 163 -16.83 -24.55 19.64
N MET A 164 -17.86 -24.86 18.85
CA MET A 164 -17.70 -25.34 17.48
C MET A 164 -16.95 -24.36 16.58
N CYS A 165 -16.96 -23.05 16.90
CA CYS A 165 -16.16 -22.04 16.23
C CYS A 165 -14.65 -22.33 16.29
N PHE A 166 -14.19 -23.10 17.29
CA PHE A 166 -12.79 -23.50 17.46
C PHE A 166 -12.40 -24.78 16.71
N SER A 167 -13.36 -25.51 16.15
CA SER A 167 -13.11 -26.72 15.35
C SER A 167 -12.26 -26.40 14.11
N ARG A 168 -11.37 -27.30 13.70
CA ARG A 168 -10.52 -27.10 12.51
C ARG A 168 -11.34 -26.97 11.24
N LYS A 169 -12.46 -27.67 11.14
CA LYS A 169 -13.36 -27.60 9.97
C LYS A 169 -13.97 -26.20 9.84
N ARG A 170 -14.45 -25.60 10.93
CA ARG A 170 -15.04 -24.24 10.91
C ARG A 170 -14.01 -23.12 10.89
N ARG A 171 -12.78 -23.37 11.34
CA ARG A 171 -11.66 -22.40 11.34
C ARG A 171 -11.01 -22.17 9.97
N GLN A 172 -11.59 -22.65 8.88
CA GLN A 172 -11.06 -22.41 7.54
C GLN A 172 -11.40 -20.99 7.05
N LEU A 173 -10.45 -20.34 6.39
CA LEU A 173 -10.71 -19.08 5.70
C LEU A 173 -11.43 -19.36 4.38
N GLY A 174 -12.65 -18.86 4.26
CA GLY A 174 -13.35 -18.82 2.98
C GLY A 174 -12.67 -17.85 2.00
N PHE A 175 -13.05 -17.91 0.72
CA PHE A 175 -12.49 -17.03 -0.32
C PHE A 175 -12.62 -15.55 0.04
N GLY A 176 -13.77 -15.10 0.55
CA GLY A 176 -13.98 -13.71 0.97
C GLY A 176 -13.03 -13.27 2.09
N ASP A 177 -12.69 -14.14 3.04
CA ASP A 177 -11.74 -13.83 4.12
C ASP A 177 -10.30 -13.78 3.58
N LYS A 178 -9.94 -14.68 2.64
CA LYS A 178 -8.64 -14.68 1.94
C LYS A 178 -8.47 -13.41 1.08
N MET A 179 -9.48 -13.04 0.30
CA MET A 179 -9.54 -11.80 -0.49
C MET A 179 -9.36 -10.58 0.41
N LEU A 180 -10.01 -10.56 1.57
CA LEU A 180 -9.87 -9.47 2.52
C LEU A 180 -8.44 -9.37 3.09
N VAL A 181 -7.76 -10.51 3.35
CA VAL A 181 -6.34 -10.51 3.73
C VAL A 181 -5.47 -9.92 2.62
N HIS A 182 -5.71 -10.31 1.37
CA HIS A 182 -4.99 -9.78 0.20
C HIS A 182 -5.18 -8.25 0.07
N ARG A 183 -6.43 -7.77 -0.02
CA ARG A 183 -6.75 -6.34 -0.10
C ARG A 183 -6.20 -5.54 1.08
N GLY A 184 -6.29 -6.10 2.28
CA GLY A 184 -5.72 -5.49 3.48
C GLY A 184 -4.19 -5.44 3.49
N ASN A 185 -3.52 -6.35 2.78
CA ASN A 185 -2.08 -6.30 2.56
C ASN A 185 -1.70 -5.16 1.60
N SER A 186 -2.43 -4.99 0.48
CA SER A 186 -2.23 -3.89 -0.46
C SER A 186 -2.43 -2.51 0.19
N LEU A 187 -3.24 -2.43 1.26
CA LEU A 187 -3.48 -1.20 2.02
C LEU A 187 -2.62 -1.07 3.30
N ASN A 188 -1.63 -1.92 3.51
CA ASN A 188 -0.76 -1.91 4.70
C ASN A 188 -1.51 -1.96 6.06
N LEU A 189 -2.67 -2.60 6.10
CA LEU A 189 -3.46 -2.73 7.34
C LEU A 189 -2.90 -3.83 8.25
N GLY A 190 -2.24 -4.84 7.67
CA GLY A 190 -1.69 -5.99 8.38
C GLY A 190 -2.77 -6.99 8.83
N ALA A 191 -2.45 -8.28 8.78
CA ALA A 191 -3.41 -9.38 8.99
C ALA A 191 -4.21 -9.28 10.31
N SER A 192 -3.59 -8.79 11.38
CA SER A 192 -4.27 -8.64 12.68
C SER A 192 -5.36 -7.56 12.68
N ARG A 193 -5.15 -6.42 11.99
CA ARG A 193 -6.20 -5.38 11.90
C ARG A 193 -7.31 -5.82 10.97
N VAL A 194 -6.97 -6.54 9.90
CA VAL A 194 -7.93 -7.13 8.98
C VAL A 194 -8.85 -8.13 9.69
N HIS A 195 -8.29 -9.01 10.53
CA HIS A 195 -9.08 -9.93 11.36
C HIS A 195 -10.03 -9.18 12.29
N LYS A 196 -9.55 -8.13 12.98
CA LYS A 196 -10.39 -7.30 13.86
C LYS A 196 -11.55 -6.67 13.09
N MET A 197 -11.28 -6.07 11.94
CA MET A 197 -12.31 -5.49 11.09
C MET A 197 -13.35 -6.54 10.69
N ARG A 198 -12.89 -7.71 10.22
CA ARG A 198 -13.79 -8.80 9.82
C ARG A 198 -14.64 -9.31 10.97
N THR A 199 -14.05 -9.41 12.16
CA THR A 199 -14.74 -9.84 13.38
C THR A 199 -15.83 -8.84 13.76
N THR A 200 -15.55 -7.54 13.69
CA THR A 200 -16.56 -6.49 13.90
C THR A 200 -17.69 -6.58 12.88
N CYS A 201 -17.38 -6.79 11.60
CA CYS A 201 -18.40 -6.95 10.56
C CYS A 201 -19.28 -8.20 10.74
N LYS A 202 -18.75 -9.27 11.35
CA LYS A 202 -19.51 -10.50 11.64
C LYS A 202 -20.34 -10.40 12.94
N GLY A 203 -20.25 -9.30 13.69
CA GLY A 203 -21.01 -9.11 14.93
C GLY A 203 -20.28 -9.54 16.21
N GLY A 204 -18.98 -9.84 16.16
CA GLY A 204 -18.18 -10.22 17.33
C GLY A 204 -17.33 -11.47 17.10
N TYR A 205 -16.56 -11.85 18.14
CA TYR A 205 -15.65 -12.99 18.08
C TYR A 205 -16.38 -14.34 18.00
N ASP A 206 -17.56 -14.47 18.61
CA ASP A 206 -18.33 -15.72 18.62
C ASP A 206 -18.86 -16.09 17.23
N PHE A 207 -19.10 -15.09 16.38
CA PHE A 207 -19.54 -15.25 14.99
C PHE A 207 -18.38 -15.38 13.99
N CYS A 208 -17.13 -15.30 14.48
CA CYS A 208 -15.93 -15.37 13.67
C CYS A 208 -15.10 -16.60 14.05
N SER A 209 -15.36 -17.72 13.38
CA SER A 209 -14.62 -18.97 13.62
C SER A 209 -13.11 -18.83 13.33
N SER A 210 -12.74 -18.10 12.29
CA SER A 210 -11.35 -17.86 11.91
C SER A 210 -10.60 -16.99 12.93
N SER A 211 -9.41 -17.43 13.35
CA SER A 211 -8.59 -16.68 14.30
C SER A 211 -7.64 -15.69 13.62
N THR A 212 -7.10 -14.75 14.40
CA THR A 212 -6.01 -13.86 13.98
C THR A 212 -4.82 -14.62 13.41
N VAL A 213 -4.50 -15.79 13.98
CA VAL A 213 -3.38 -16.63 13.54
C VAL A 213 -3.65 -17.21 12.15
N ASP A 214 -4.91 -17.51 11.82
CA ASP A 214 -5.29 -18.05 10.51
C ASP A 214 -5.09 -16.98 9.42
N PHE A 215 -5.48 -15.72 9.70
CA PHE A 215 -5.22 -14.57 8.82
C PHE A 215 -3.71 -14.33 8.63
N GLN A 216 -2.93 -14.41 9.71
CA GLN A 216 -1.47 -14.26 9.67
C GLN A 216 -0.80 -15.40 8.88
N ASN A 217 -1.27 -16.63 9.05
CA ASN A 217 -0.78 -17.78 8.30
C ASN A 217 -1.05 -17.62 6.81
N PHE A 218 -2.27 -17.22 6.42
CA PHE A 218 -2.58 -17.01 5.01
C PHE A 218 -1.74 -15.89 4.40
N LYS A 219 -1.57 -14.76 5.11
CA LYS A 219 -0.64 -13.70 4.67
C LYS A 219 0.78 -14.27 4.44
N ARG A 220 1.31 -14.99 5.43
CA ARG A 220 2.64 -15.63 5.32
C ARG A 220 2.71 -16.58 4.13
N ASP A 221 1.65 -17.34 3.87
CA ASP A 221 1.63 -18.31 2.78
C ASP A 221 1.61 -17.61 1.40
N MET A 222 0.95 -16.45 1.27
CA MET A 222 1.07 -15.60 0.08
C MET A 222 2.49 -15.02 -0.07
N ASP A 223 3.05 -14.46 1.00
CA ASP A 223 4.43 -13.93 1.00
C ASP A 223 5.43 -15.03 0.60
N LYS A 224 5.22 -16.25 1.12
CA LYS A 224 6.04 -17.42 0.81
C LYS A 224 5.88 -17.83 -0.66
N TYR A 225 4.67 -17.88 -1.18
CA TYR A 225 4.41 -18.20 -2.58
C TYR A 225 5.18 -17.27 -3.53
N VAL A 226 5.16 -15.96 -3.26
CA VAL A 226 5.92 -14.98 -4.06
C VAL A 226 7.43 -15.18 -3.92
N VAL A 227 7.92 -15.40 -2.70
CA VAL A 227 9.37 -15.56 -2.45
C VAL A 227 9.91 -16.84 -3.07
N ASP A 228 9.22 -17.96 -2.89
CA ASP A 228 9.61 -19.27 -3.41
C ASP A 228 9.54 -19.31 -4.95
N GLY A 229 8.65 -18.50 -5.54
CA GLY A 229 8.48 -18.37 -6.99
C GLY A 229 9.45 -17.42 -7.69
N GLY A 230 10.36 -16.79 -6.97
CA GLY A 230 11.26 -15.78 -7.54
C GLY A 230 10.58 -14.42 -7.70
N ASP A 231 10.46 -13.68 -6.60
CA ASP A 231 9.74 -12.40 -6.51
C ASP A 231 10.10 -11.38 -7.62
N ALA A 232 11.39 -11.22 -7.97
CA ALA A 232 11.79 -10.30 -9.04
C ALA A 232 11.29 -10.74 -10.42
N GLN A 233 11.35 -12.04 -10.72
CA GLN A 233 10.81 -12.60 -11.96
C GLN A 233 9.28 -12.49 -11.99
N MET A 234 8.60 -12.80 -10.89
CA MET A 234 7.15 -12.65 -10.78
C MET A 234 6.72 -11.19 -10.94
N PHE A 235 7.46 -10.24 -10.37
CA PHE A 235 7.25 -8.81 -10.58
C PHE A 235 7.40 -8.43 -12.06
N ILE A 236 8.47 -8.88 -12.74
CA ILE A 236 8.65 -8.62 -14.18
C ILE A 236 7.50 -9.20 -15.00
N ASN A 237 7.11 -10.45 -14.72
CA ASN A 237 6.01 -11.13 -15.41
C ASN A 237 4.70 -10.37 -15.22
N MET A 238 4.39 -9.95 -13.99
CA MET A 238 3.21 -9.13 -13.68
C MET A 238 3.19 -7.83 -14.49
N MET A 239 4.32 -7.13 -14.58
CA MET A 239 4.43 -5.88 -15.33
C MET A 239 4.38 -6.07 -16.84
N ASN A 240 4.90 -7.19 -17.36
CA ASN A 240 4.78 -7.56 -18.77
C ASN A 240 3.33 -7.96 -19.14
N ASN A 241 2.64 -8.72 -18.29
CA ASN A 241 1.22 -9.05 -18.50
C ASN A 241 0.38 -7.78 -18.64
N ARG A 242 0.69 -6.73 -17.85
CA ARG A 242 0.03 -5.42 -17.97
C ARG A 242 0.30 -4.73 -19.30
N LYS A 243 1.50 -4.88 -19.86
CA LYS A 243 1.87 -4.34 -21.17
C LYS A 243 1.06 -5.01 -22.29
N ASP A 244 0.74 -6.29 -22.14
CA ASP A 244 -0.06 -7.04 -23.13
C ASP A 244 -1.54 -6.62 -23.11
N VAL A 245 -2.08 -6.30 -21.93
CA VAL A 245 -3.48 -5.91 -21.75
C VAL A 245 -3.72 -4.41 -21.97
N ALA A 246 -2.76 -3.56 -21.60
CA ALA A 246 -2.89 -2.11 -21.66
C ALA A 246 -1.91 -1.51 -22.68
N PRO A 247 -2.36 -1.12 -23.89
CA PRO A 247 -1.47 -0.74 -25.00
C PRO A 247 -0.60 0.49 -24.74
N ASN A 248 -1.02 1.37 -23.82
CA ASN A 248 -0.29 2.57 -23.45
C ASN A 248 0.54 2.42 -22.15
N PHE A 249 0.59 1.22 -21.56
CA PHE A 249 1.44 0.94 -20.42
C PHE A 249 2.90 0.81 -20.84
N PHE A 250 3.79 1.58 -20.21
CA PHE A 250 5.22 1.48 -20.42
C PHE A 250 5.88 0.76 -19.23
N PHE A 251 6.72 -0.23 -19.54
CA PHE A 251 7.58 -0.90 -18.57
C PHE A 251 8.90 -1.27 -19.22
N ASP A 252 9.99 -1.00 -18.50
CA ASP A 252 11.35 -1.33 -18.88
C ASP A 252 12.15 -1.72 -17.62
N TYR A 253 13.16 -2.58 -17.77
CA TYR A 253 13.99 -3.04 -16.67
C TYR A 253 15.41 -3.38 -17.10
N LYS A 254 16.34 -3.29 -16.14
CA LYS A 254 17.77 -3.61 -16.31
C LYS A 254 18.15 -4.73 -15.35
N VAL A 255 18.81 -5.75 -15.88
CA VAL A 255 19.37 -6.87 -15.12
C VAL A 255 20.89 -6.85 -15.24
N ALA A 256 21.59 -7.14 -14.15
CA ALA A 256 23.03 -7.39 -14.18
C ALA A 256 23.35 -8.57 -13.25
N ASN A 257 24.18 -9.50 -13.71
CA ASN A 257 24.53 -10.71 -12.96
C ASN A 257 23.28 -11.48 -12.47
N SER A 258 22.25 -11.58 -13.32
CA SER A 258 20.95 -12.17 -12.97
C SER A 258 20.20 -11.48 -11.83
N GLU A 259 20.62 -10.31 -11.35
CA GLU A 259 19.91 -9.51 -10.35
C GLU A 259 19.18 -8.32 -10.99
N LEU A 260 17.99 -8.00 -10.48
CA LEU A 260 17.25 -6.81 -10.88
C LEU A 260 17.94 -5.53 -10.37
N VAL A 261 18.38 -4.69 -11.31
CA VAL A 261 19.15 -3.46 -11.02
C VAL A 261 18.27 -2.23 -11.06
N CYS A 262 17.53 -2.06 -12.15
CA CYS A 262 16.64 -0.90 -12.33
C CYS A 262 15.33 -1.33 -12.98
N THR A 263 14.28 -0.60 -12.68
CA THR A 263 12.97 -0.71 -13.34
C THR A 263 12.41 0.68 -13.52
N PHE A 264 11.62 0.88 -14.57
CA PHE A 264 10.81 2.07 -14.76
C PHE A 264 9.46 1.68 -15.36
N TRP A 265 8.38 2.26 -14.83
CA TRP A 265 7.05 2.09 -15.41
C TRP A 265 6.21 3.36 -15.34
N ALA A 266 5.30 3.49 -16.29
CA ALA A 266 4.29 4.53 -16.34
C ALA A 266 3.04 3.99 -17.06
N ASP A 267 1.89 4.07 -16.39
CA ASP A 267 0.61 3.73 -17.01
C ASP A 267 0.10 4.86 -17.93
N GLU A 268 -0.98 4.59 -18.65
CA GLU A 268 -1.54 5.53 -19.63
C GLU A 268 -1.91 6.89 -19.02
N ALA A 269 -2.54 6.88 -17.85
CA ALA A 269 -2.94 8.11 -17.16
C ALA A 269 -1.71 8.91 -16.67
N ALA A 270 -0.66 8.24 -16.20
CA ALA A 270 0.60 8.87 -15.82
C ALA A 270 1.30 9.52 -17.02
N ARG A 271 1.32 8.83 -18.17
CA ARG A 271 1.86 9.36 -19.43
C ARG A 271 1.08 10.57 -19.94
N PHE A 272 -0.26 10.53 -19.89
CA PHE A 272 -1.11 11.66 -20.24
C PHE A 272 -0.92 12.87 -19.30
N ASN A 273 -0.83 12.63 -17.99
CA ASN A 273 -0.53 13.69 -17.04
C ASN A 273 0.81 14.36 -17.35
N TYR A 274 1.82 13.59 -17.79
CA TYR A 274 3.08 14.19 -18.19
C TYR A 274 2.97 15.03 -19.47
N SER A 275 2.21 14.60 -20.48
CA SER A 275 2.06 15.40 -21.71
C SER A 275 1.43 16.77 -21.46
N GLU A 276 0.51 16.88 -20.50
CA GLU A 276 -0.17 18.15 -20.16
C GLU A 276 0.57 18.98 -19.08
N PHE A 277 1.25 18.33 -18.13
CA PHE A 277 1.80 19.00 -16.95
C PHE A 277 3.33 18.90 -16.80
N GLY A 278 4.02 18.18 -17.69
CA GLY A 278 5.43 17.79 -17.60
C GLY A 278 6.48 18.88 -17.81
N ASP A 279 6.09 20.16 -17.92
CA ASP A 279 7.03 21.27 -18.04
C ASP A 279 8.01 21.34 -16.86
N VAL A 280 7.52 21.01 -15.66
CA VAL A 280 8.32 20.96 -14.44
C VAL A 280 8.06 19.66 -13.73
N MET A 281 9.13 18.94 -13.42
CA MET A 281 9.09 17.64 -12.78
C MET A 281 9.94 17.64 -11.52
N SER A 282 9.49 16.90 -10.51
CA SER A 282 10.27 16.58 -9.32
C SER A 282 10.35 15.07 -9.13
N PHE A 283 11.51 14.58 -8.74
CA PHE A 283 11.65 13.21 -8.24
C PHE A 283 12.58 13.19 -7.03
N ASP A 284 12.32 12.27 -6.13
CA ASP A 284 13.02 12.12 -4.87
C ASP A 284 13.13 10.64 -4.51
N ALA A 285 14.26 10.26 -3.94
CA ALA A 285 14.55 8.87 -3.61
C ALA A 285 13.97 8.51 -2.23
N THR A 286 13.08 7.52 -2.19
CA THR A 286 12.47 6.99 -0.97
C THR A 286 13.02 5.61 -0.62
N PHE A 287 13.35 5.42 0.65
CA PHE A 287 13.93 4.18 1.19
C PHE A 287 12.91 3.38 2.00
N ARG A 288 13.23 2.11 2.29
CA ARG A 288 12.43 1.21 3.16
C ARG A 288 11.02 0.91 2.65
N THR A 289 10.84 0.86 1.34
CA THR A 289 9.55 0.55 0.70
C THR A 289 9.35 -0.94 0.42
N ASN A 290 10.45 -1.70 0.33
CA ASN A 290 10.47 -3.13 0.01
C ASN A 290 11.59 -3.85 0.78
N ARG A 291 11.47 -5.18 0.88
CA ARG A 291 12.37 -6.05 1.66
C ARG A 291 13.78 -6.18 1.12
N TYR A 292 14.00 -5.82 -0.14
CA TYR A 292 15.31 -5.88 -0.80
C TYR A 292 16.07 -4.57 -0.69
N CYS A 293 15.50 -3.55 -0.03
CA CYS A 293 16.12 -2.24 0.14
C CYS A 293 16.41 -1.51 -1.19
N MET A 294 15.72 -1.88 -2.27
CA MET A 294 15.71 -1.08 -3.50
C MET A 294 15.12 0.30 -3.20
N VAL A 295 15.67 1.34 -3.82
CA VAL A 295 15.23 2.72 -3.68
C VAL A 295 14.05 2.94 -4.62
N PHE A 296 12.95 3.44 -4.08
CA PHE A 296 11.77 3.82 -4.83
C PHE A 296 11.86 5.29 -5.23
N ILE A 297 11.69 5.57 -6.51
CA ILE A 297 11.78 6.92 -7.08
C ILE A 297 10.45 7.24 -7.79
N PRO A 298 9.52 7.95 -7.13
CA PRO A 298 8.34 8.50 -7.77
C PRO A 298 8.68 9.76 -8.58
N PHE A 299 8.26 9.80 -9.84
CA PHE A 299 8.30 11.00 -10.67
C PHE A 299 6.99 11.76 -10.54
N THR A 300 7.07 13.04 -10.19
CA THR A 300 5.93 13.86 -9.80
C THR A 300 5.86 15.18 -10.56
N VAL A 301 4.64 15.59 -10.92
CA VAL A 301 4.35 16.90 -11.54
C VAL A 301 3.19 17.58 -10.82
N VAL A 302 2.88 18.81 -11.20
CA VAL A 302 1.75 19.58 -10.64
C VAL A 302 0.62 19.69 -11.65
N ASP A 303 -0.53 19.10 -11.32
CA ASP A 303 -1.74 19.10 -12.14
C ASP A 303 -2.49 20.45 -12.10
N ASN A 304 -3.56 20.54 -12.87
CA ASN A 304 -4.45 21.70 -12.93
C ASN A 304 -5.23 21.95 -11.63
N HIS A 305 -5.18 21.07 -10.61
CA HIS A 305 -5.72 21.30 -9.26
C HIS A 305 -4.65 21.74 -8.25
N LYS A 306 -3.43 22.01 -8.72
CA LYS A 306 -2.26 22.30 -7.88
C LYS A 306 -1.93 21.16 -6.90
N LYS A 307 -2.26 19.92 -7.27
CA LYS A 307 -1.91 18.70 -6.54
C LYS A 307 -0.70 18.04 -7.20
N SER A 308 0.08 17.32 -6.40
CA SER A 308 1.16 16.49 -6.92
C SER A 308 0.55 15.21 -7.48
N VAL A 309 0.88 14.88 -8.72
CA VAL A 309 0.44 13.65 -9.39
C VAL A 309 1.65 12.86 -9.88
N ILE A 310 1.54 11.53 -9.84
CA ILE A 310 2.60 10.63 -10.32
C ILE A 310 2.52 10.51 -11.84
N VAL A 311 3.68 10.64 -12.49
CA VAL A 311 3.84 10.48 -13.95
C VAL A 311 4.70 9.27 -14.33
N GLY A 312 5.35 8.65 -13.35
CA GLY A 312 6.14 7.44 -13.53
C GLY A 312 6.76 7.01 -12.20
N ALA A 313 7.27 5.80 -12.15
CA ALA A 313 7.92 5.24 -10.98
C ALA A 313 9.11 4.36 -11.36
N ALA A 314 10.11 4.34 -10.51
CA ALA A 314 11.27 3.47 -10.66
C ALA A 314 11.66 2.79 -9.35
N LEU A 315 12.26 1.60 -9.47
CA LEU A 315 13.03 0.96 -8.40
C LEU A 315 14.46 0.80 -8.86
N VAL A 316 15.42 1.23 -8.05
CA VAL A 316 16.86 1.05 -8.32
C VAL A 316 17.55 0.36 -7.15
N ASN A 317 18.50 -0.53 -7.44
CA ASN A 317 19.26 -1.23 -6.41
C ASN A 317 20.24 -0.29 -5.67
N LYS A 318 20.72 0.78 -6.31
CA LYS A 318 21.72 1.70 -5.79
C LYS A 318 21.55 3.12 -6.35
N GLU A 319 21.80 4.12 -5.51
CA GLU A 319 21.79 5.54 -5.87
C GLU A 319 23.12 5.97 -6.50
N ASP A 320 23.37 5.59 -7.75
CA ASP A 320 24.55 6.02 -8.49
C ASP A 320 24.19 6.62 -9.87
N GLY A 321 25.18 7.28 -10.47
CA GLY A 321 24.98 8.02 -11.71
C GLY A 321 24.50 7.13 -12.85
N GLU A 322 25.05 5.92 -12.98
CA GLU A 322 24.69 4.96 -14.03
C GLU A 322 23.22 4.53 -13.95
N ASN A 323 22.76 4.19 -12.74
CA ASN A 323 21.36 3.81 -12.53
C ASN A 323 20.42 4.99 -12.78
N TYR A 324 20.77 6.20 -12.30
CA TYR A 324 19.95 7.38 -12.58
C TYR A 324 19.92 7.72 -14.07
N ILE A 325 21.03 7.60 -14.81
CA ILE A 325 21.05 7.79 -16.27
C ILE A 325 20.07 6.82 -16.93
N TRP A 326 20.18 5.52 -16.63
CA TRP A 326 19.29 4.52 -17.22
C TRP A 326 17.82 4.81 -16.92
N VAL A 327 17.48 5.17 -15.68
CA VAL A 327 16.10 5.51 -15.30
C VAL A 327 15.59 6.75 -16.05
N LEU A 328 16.42 7.80 -16.19
CA LEU A 328 16.03 9.02 -16.91
C LEU A 328 15.91 8.77 -18.42
N GLU A 329 16.72 7.88 -18.99
CA GLU A 329 16.57 7.45 -20.39
C GLU A 329 15.29 6.64 -20.58
N ALA A 330 14.96 5.74 -19.65
CA ALA A 330 13.71 4.98 -19.69
C ALA A 330 12.49 5.91 -19.56
N PHE A 331 12.58 6.91 -18.68
CA PHE A 331 11.60 7.99 -18.58
C PHE A 331 11.42 8.72 -19.92
N LEU A 332 12.52 9.07 -20.59
CA LEU A 332 12.47 9.76 -21.89
C LEU A 332 11.87 8.86 -22.98
N ARG A 333 12.16 7.55 -23.00
CA ARG A 333 11.52 6.59 -23.90
C ARG A 333 10.00 6.51 -23.67
N ALA A 334 9.57 6.53 -22.40
CA ALA A 334 8.15 6.44 -22.05
C ALA A 334 7.35 7.68 -22.45
N HIS A 335 7.94 8.87 -22.29
CA HIS A 335 7.25 10.15 -22.41
C HIS A 335 7.58 10.93 -23.68
N GLY A 336 8.69 10.65 -24.35
CA GLY A 336 9.13 11.30 -25.59
C GLY A 336 9.59 12.76 -25.45
N LYS A 337 9.54 13.34 -24.25
CA LYS A 337 9.88 14.75 -23.99
C LYS A 337 10.61 14.91 -22.67
N ALA A 338 11.65 15.73 -22.65
CA ALA A 338 12.33 16.15 -21.42
C ALA A 338 11.62 17.36 -20.77
N PRO A 339 11.63 17.47 -19.43
CA PRO A 339 11.03 18.62 -18.73
C PRO A 339 11.88 19.89 -18.94
N LEU A 340 11.29 21.08 -18.79
CA LEU A 340 12.07 22.33 -18.85
C LEU A 340 12.89 22.55 -17.56
N LEU A 341 12.35 22.09 -16.43
CA LEU A 341 12.94 22.24 -15.11
C LEU A 341 12.79 20.94 -14.31
N VAL A 342 13.88 20.49 -13.69
CA VAL A 342 13.92 19.31 -12.83
C VAL A 342 14.25 19.73 -11.40
N LEU A 343 13.44 19.26 -10.44
CA LEU A 343 13.63 19.49 -9.01
C LEU A 343 14.02 18.19 -8.28
N THR A 344 15.18 18.16 -7.64
CA THR A 344 15.64 16.99 -6.85
C THR A 344 16.19 17.40 -5.49
N ASP A 345 16.53 16.41 -4.67
CA ASP A 345 17.38 16.62 -3.50
C ASP A 345 18.84 16.93 -3.89
N GLN A 346 19.67 17.20 -2.87
CA GLN A 346 21.10 17.45 -3.06
C GLN A 346 21.87 16.13 -3.22
N CYS A 347 21.80 15.56 -4.42
CA CYS A 347 22.50 14.33 -4.81
C CYS A 347 23.39 14.57 -6.04
N LEU A 348 24.69 14.26 -5.91
CA LEU A 348 25.66 14.43 -7.00
C LEU A 348 25.36 13.51 -8.18
N ALA A 349 24.95 12.27 -7.90
CA ALA A 349 24.60 11.29 -8.92
C ALA A 349 23.39 11.75 -9.77
N MET A 350 22.34 12.27 -9.12
CA MET A 350 21.19 12.85 -9.84
C MET A 350 21.61 14.05 -10.67
N LYS A 351 22.44 14.95 -10.13
CA LYS A 351 22.94 16.12 -10.86
C LYS A 351 23.68 15.71 -12.14
N GLN A 352 24.57 14.73 -12.06
CA GLN A 352 25.32 14.22 -13.21
C GLN A 352 24.40 13.55 -14.23
N ALA A 353 23.47 12.71 -13.78
CA ALA A 353 22.53 12.02 -14.65
C ALA A 353 21.59 12.99 -15.38
N ILE A 354 21.06 14.01 -14.69
CA ILE A 354 20.22 15.04 -15.31
C ILE A 354 21.01 15.80 -16.37
N ALA A 355 22.26 16.19 -16.09
CA ALA A 355 23.08 16.89 -17.07
C ALA A 355 23.39 16.03 -18.30
N ALA A 356 23.52 14.72 -18.14
CA ALA A 356 23.78 13.78 -19.23
C ALA A 356 22.53 13.52 -20.09
N VAL A 357 21.38 13.25 -19.49
CA VAL A 357 20.16 12.83 -20.21
C VAL A 357 19.29 14.03 -20.62
N PHE A 358 19.29 15.09 -19.81
CA PHE A 358 18.47 16.28 -20.00
C PHE A 358 19.32 17.56 -20.09
N PRO A 359 20.21 17.69 -21.10
CA PRO A 359 21.19 18.76 -21.17
C PRO A 359 20.57 20.18 -21.26
N ASN A 360 19.36 20.28 -21.82
CA ASN A 360 18.64 21.54 -21.97
C ASN A 360 17.75 21.89 -20.76
N SER A 361 17.57 20.96 -19.82
CA SER A 361 16.72 21.17 -18.65
C SER A 361 17.47 21.95 -17.58
N ARG A 362 16.78 22.89 -16.94
CA ARG A 362 17.32 23.57 -15.75
C ARG A 362 17.21 22.62 -14.56
N HIS A 363 18.31 22.42 -13.84
CA HIS A 363 18.31 21.65 -12.59
C HIS A 363 18.21 22.59 -11.38
N ARG A 364 17.26 22.30 -10.48
CA ARG A 364 17.08 23.01 -9.21
C ARG A 364 17.11 22.03 -8.05
N LEU A 365 17.77 22.42 -6.97
CA LEU A 365 17.75 21.70 -5.71
C LEU A 365 16.55 22.12 -4.86
N CYS A 366 15.93 21.14 -4.22
CA CYS A 366 14.83 21.36 -3.30
C CYS A 366 15.30 22.14 -2.07
N MET A 367 14.75 23.35 -1.90
CA MET A 367 15.07 24.22 -0.77
C MET A 367 14.73 23.56 0.57
N TRP A 368 13.72 22.68 0.62
CA TRP A 368 13.34 22.01 1.86
C TRP A 368 14.46 21.13 2.38
N HIS A 369 14.97 20.26 1.52
CA HIS A 369 16.02 19.32 1.88
C HIS A 369 17.30 20.04 2.32
N ILE A 370 17.53 21.26 1.80
CA ILE A 370 18.61 22.13 2.25
C ILE A 370 18.29 22.71 3.64
N MET A 371 17.10 23.28 3.83
CA MET A 371 16.70 23.93 5.09
C MET A 371 16.41 22.94 6.23
N ASP A 372 16.02 21.69 5.96
CA ASP A 372 15.86 20.61 6.95
C ASP A 372 17.21 20.17 7.56
N LYS A 373 18.32 20.48 6.89
CA LYS A 373 19.66 20.25 7.45
C LYS A 373 20.03 21.32 8.48
N LEU A 374 19.38 22.49 8.47
CA LEU A 374 19.74 23.62 9.33
C LEU A 374 19.69 23.25 10.83
N PRO A 375 18.63 22.57 11.36
CA PRO A 375 18.60 22.14 12.76
C PRO A 375 19.64 21.08 13.15
N LYS A 376 20.20 20.38 12.16
CA LYS A 376 21.25 19.36 12.37
C LYS A 376 22.66 19.98 12.36
N LYS A 377 22.79 21.22 11.89
CA LYS A 377 24.06 21.93 11.71
C LYS A 377 24.35 22.97 12.78
N PHE A 378 23.30 23.55 13.37
CA PHE A 378 23.43 24.63 14.36
C PHE A 378 22.75 24.27 15.68
N SER A 379 23.18 24.91 16.77
CA SER A 379 22.61 24.71 18.09
C SER A 379 21.17 25.20 18.18
N THR A 380 20.40 24.60 19.08
CA THR A 380 19.03 25.04 19.39
C THR A 380 19.00 26.46 19.95
N GLU A 381 20.05 26.89 20.64
CA GLU A 381 20.20 28.25 21.18
C GLU A 381 20.27 29.28 20.04
N LEU A 382 21.09 29.04 19.01
CA LEU A 382 21.14 29.94 17.86
C LEU A 382 19.80 29.94 17.10
N LEU A 383 19.21 28.75 16.90
CA LEU A 383 18.03 28.60 16.04
C LEU A 383 16.72 29.07 16.67
N ASN A 384 16.57 28.91 17.99
CA ASN A 384 15.34 29.22 18.72
C ASN A 384 15.51 30.34 19.76
N GLY A 385 16.74 30.56 20.25
CA GLY A 385 17.07 31.65 21.18
C GLY A 385 17.38 32.97 20.48
N THR A 386 17.50 32.99 19.15
CA THR A 386 17.68 34.22 18.36
C THR A 386 16.70 34.31 17.19
N SER A 387 16.65 35.46 16.52
CA SER A 387 15.89 35.66 15.29
C SER A 387 16.55 35.04 14.04
N PHE A 388 17.74 34.43 14.13
CA PHE A 388 18.49 33.92 12.99
C PHE A 388 17.65 33.05 12.06
N ARG A 389 16.97 32.03 12.61
CA ARG A 389 16.13 31.11 11.82
C ARG A 389 15.00 31.85 11.10
N LYS A 390 14.43 32.87 11.72
CA LYS A 390 13.34 33.66 11.15
C LYS A 390 13.85 34.52 9.99
N GLU A 391 14.95 35.25 10.17
CA GLU A 391 15.53 36.09 9.11
C GLU A 391 16.15 35.28 7.97
N MET A 392 16.83 34.16 8.28
CA MET A 392 17.32 33.20 7.29
C MET A 392 16.17 32.67 6.41
N ASN A 393 15.06 32.26 7.03
CA ASN A 393 13.87 31.86 6.27
C ASN A 393 13.31 33.02 5.44
N LYS A 394 13.19 34.21 6.02
CA LYS A 394 12.67 35.38 5.32
C LYS A 394 13.47 35.69 4.05
N ILE A 395 14.79 35.58 4.07
CA ILE A 395 15.67 35.80 2.91
C ILE A 395 15.55 34.64 1.91
N VAL A 396 15.68 33.40 2.36
CA VAL A 396 15.70 32.21 1.50
C VAL A 396 14.37 32.00 0.76
N TRP A 397 13.23 32.25 1.41
CA TRP A 397 11.89 32.01 0.86
C TRP A 397 11.29 33.20 0.12
N ASP A 398 12.00 34.33 0.04
CA ASP A 398 11.53 35.48 -0.72
C ASP A 398 11.72 35.25 -2.22
N VAL A 399 10.63 35.36 -2.95
CA VAL A 399 10.55 35.14 -4.40
C VAL A 399 10.60 36.44 -5.19
N GLN A 400 10.65 37.59 -4.50
CA GLN A 400 10.73 38.91 -5.13
C GLN A 400 12.14 39.43 -5.23
N LEU A 401 13.05 38.98 -4.34
CA LEU A 401 14.46 39.38 -4.34
C LEU A 401 15.09 39.11 -5.71
N ASP A 402 15.88 40.08 -6.14
CA ASP A 402 16.83 39.88 -7.23
C ASP A 402 18.15 39.30 -6.70
N PRO A 403 18.98 38.68 -7.56
CA PRO A 403 20.21 38.02 -7.12
C PRO A 403 21.13 38.87 -6.25
N GLU A 404 21.33 40.13 -6.61
CA GLU A 404 22.18 41.08 -5.86
C GLU A 404 21.61 41.39 -4.47
N GLU A 405 20.30 41.63 -4.38
CA GLU A 405 19.62 41.91 -3.12
C GLU A 405 19.67 40.70 -2.18
N PHE A 406 19.52 39.49 -2.73
CA PHE A 406 19.71 38.26 -1.97
C PHE A 406 21.15 38.13 -1.44
N GLU A 407 22.16 38.33 -2.29
CA GLU A 407 23.56 38.22 -1.88
C GLU A 407 23.93 39.24 -0.79
N HIS A 408 23.46 40.48 -0.94
CA HIS A 408 23.65 41.51 0.07
C HIS A 408 23.00 41.12 1.41
N LYS A 409 21.70 40.76 1.41
CA LYS A 409 21.00 40.36 2.64
C LYS A 409 21.58 39.11 3.28
N TRP A 410 22.06 38.16 2.46
CA TRP A 410 22.76 36.99 2.95
C TRP A 410 24.03 37.37 3.69
N ASN A 411 24.88 38.21 3.10
CA ASN A 411 26.15 38.62 3.71
C ASN A 411 25.93 39.38 5.02
N VAL A 412 24.98 40.32 5.06
CA VAL A 412 24.60 41.03 6.28
C VAL A 412 24.18 40.05 7.39
N LEU A 413 23.37 39.05 7.06
CA LEU A 413 22.95 38.03 8.03
C LEU A 413 24.14 37.18 8.50
N MET A 414 25.09 36.84 7.62
CA MET A 414 26.27 36.07 8.02
C MET A 414 27.17 36.86 8.98
N GLU A 415 27.32 38.17 8.77
CA GLU A 415 28.12 39.06 9.61
C GLU A 415 27.46 39.27 10.98
N GLU A 416 26.16 39.56 11.02
CA GLU A 416 25.38 39.82 12.25
C GLU A 416 25.51 38.66 13.25
N TYR A 417 25.51 37.42 12.76
CA TYR A 417 25.60 36.22 13.60
C TYR A 417 27.02 35.64 13.67
N SER A 418 28.04 36.32 13.13
CA SER A 418 29.44 35.86 13.11
C SER A 418 29.62 34.48 12.45
N LEU A 419 28.86 34.20 11.39
CA LEU A 419 28.83 32.92 10.67
C LEU A 419 29.58 32.93 9.33
N SER A 420 30.23 34.04 8.97
CA SER A 420 30.94 34.19 7.69
C SER A 420 32.02 33.12 7.44
N GLY A 421 32.59 32.54 8.50
CA GLY A 421 33.59 31.46 8.44
C GLY A 421 33.01 30.03 8.38
N ASP A 422 31.68 29.85 8.45
CA ASP A 422 31.08 28.52 8.48
C ASP A 422 31.17 27.83 7.11
N LYS A 423 31.89 26.71 7.07
CA LYS A 423 32.15 25.96 5.83
C LYS A 423 30.87 25.46 5.15
N TRP A 424 29.82 25.15 5.91
CA TRP A 424 28.57 24.65 5.35
C TRP A 424 27.75 25.77 4.70
N LEU A 425 27.63 26.93 5.35
CA LEU A 425 26.97 28.11 4.79
C LEU A 425 27.72 28.65 3.57
N GLN A 426 29.05 28.68 3.59
CA GLN A 426 29.86 29.02 2.40
C GLN A 426 29.60 28.07 1.24
N ALA A 427 29.57 26.76 1.49
CA ALA A 427 29.25 25.76 0.46
C ALA A 427 27.83 25.94 -0.10
N LEU A 428 26.85 26.28 0.75
CA LEU A 428 25.48 26.59 0.31
C LEU A 428 25.40 27.86 -0.54
N PHE A 429 26.14 28.89 -0.15
CA PHE A 429 26.21 30.14 -0.91
C PHE A 429 26.88 29.93 -2.27
N ASN A 430 27.91 29.08 -2.35
CA ASN A 430 28.56 28.74 -3.63
C ASN A 430 27.60 28.08 -4.63
N ILE A 431 26.62 27.32 -4.14
CA ILE A 431 25.60 26.68 -4.98
C ILE A 431 24.30 27.49 -5.09
N ARG A 432 24.24 28.73 -4.61
CA ARG A 432 23.01 29.57 -4.53
C ARG A 432 22.20 29.62 -5.83
N ARG A 433 22.88 29.68 -6.98
CA ARG A 433 22.27 29.66 -8.32
C ARG A 433 21.43 28.42 -8.61
N SER A 434 21.66 27.32 -7.88
CA SER A 434 20.97 26.04 -8.05
C SER A 434 19.75 25.86 -7.14
N TRP A 435 19.47 26.76 -6.17
CA TRP A 435 18.36 26.55 -5.23
C TRP A 435 17.58 27.81 -4.84
N ILE A 436 18.23 28.98 -4.84
CA ILE A 436 17.62 30.24 -4.43
C ILE A 436 16.62 30.75 -5.48
N PRO A 437 15.36 31.09 -5.10
CA PRO A 437 14.32 31.51 -6.04
C PRO A 437 14.69 32.69 -6.96
N ALA A 438 15.51 33.63 -6.47
CA ALA A 438 15.95 34.82 -7.23
C ALA A 438 16.56 34.45 -8.61
N TYR A 439 17.27 33.33 -8.69
CA TYR A 439 17.94 32.86 -9.91
C TYR A 439 17.01 32.16 -10.90
N PHE A 440 15.76 31.91 -10.53
CA PHE A 440 14.77 31.23 -11.37
C PHE A 440 13.58 32.14 -11.74
N LYS A 441 13.71 33.45 -11.53
CA LYS A 441 12.64 34.43 -11.74
C LYS A 441 12.13 34.48 -13.19
N HIS A 442 12.94 34.03 -14.15
CA HIS A 442 12.63 34.03 -15.58
C HIS A 442 12.23 32.66 -16.13
N LEU A 443 12.08 31.64 -15.28
CA LEU A 443 11.76 30.28 -15.70
C LEU A 443 10.33 29.89 -15.29
N PRO A 444 9.61 29.11 -16.12
CA PRO A 444 8.35 28.51 -15.72
C PRO A 444 8.58 27.52 -14.58
N MET A 445 7.93 27.79 -13.45
CA MET A 445 8.04 27.01 -12.22
C MET A 445 6.71 26.41 -11.79
N CYS A 446 5.60 26.72 -12.47
CA CYS A 446 4.35 25.98 -12.37
C CYS A 446 3.83 25.78 -10.93
N SER A 447 4.03 26.77 -10.05
CA SER A 447 3.73 26.74 -8.59
C SER A 447 4.66 25.89 -7.70
N LEU A 448 5.77 25.35 -8.21
CA LEU A 448 6.83 24.64 -7.45
C LEU A 448 7.87 25.58 -6.80
N MET A 449 7.64 26.90 -6.81
CA MET A 449 8.55 27.87 -6.19
C MET A 449 8.65 27.73 -4.66
N LYS A 450 7.51 27.55 -3.99
CA LYS A 450 7.36 27.62 -2.52
C LYS A 450 7.01 26.29 -1.85
N THR A 451 6.64 25.26 -2.60
CA THR A 451 6.08 24.03 -2.01
C THR A 451 7.15 22.96 -1.88
N THR A 452 7.94 23.17 -0.86
CA THR A 452 9.04 22.35 -0.39
C THR A 452 8.63 21.01 0.20
N SER A 453 7.36 20.85 0.54
CA SER A 453 6.78 19.62 1.08
C SER A 453 6.19 18.67 0.04
N ARG A 454 6.34 18.90 -1.28
CA ARG A 454 5.64 18.08 -2.28
C ARG A 454 6.24 16.69 -2.44
N SER A 455 7.56 16.57 -2.50
CA SER A 455 8.23 15.26 -2.51
C SER A 455 8.02 14.54 -1.17
N GLU A 456 8.18 15.20 -0.04
CA GLU A 456 7.85 14.59 1.27
C GLU A 456 6.39 14.19 1.40
N SER A 457 5.46 15.00 0.91
CA SER A 457 4.04 14.67 0.94
C SER A 457 3.76 13.43 0.11
N ILE A 458 4.45 13.25 -1.03
CA ILE A 458 4.33 12.04 -1.84
C ILE A 458 4.95 10.85 -1.10
N ASN A 459 6.12 11.02 -0.48
CA ASN A 459 6.80 9.96 0.26
C ASN A 459 5.97 9.54 1.48
N SER A 460 5.43 10.50 2.23
CA SER A 460 4.51 10.29 3.35
C SER A 460 3.22 9.59 2.90
N PHE A 461 2.67 10.00 1.76
CA PHE A 461 1.53 9.35 1.14
C PHE A 461 1.83 7.86 0.85
N PHE A 462 2.94 7.53 0.18
CA PHE A 462 3.31 6.14 -0.08
C PHE A 462 3.69 5.34 1.16
N ASN A 463 4.25 5.97 2.20
CA ASN A 463 4.54 5.32 3.48
C ASN A 463 3.27 4.83 4.19
N SER A 464 2.10 5.40 3.87
CA SER A 464 0.82 4.90 4.40
C SER A 464 0.34 3.60 3.73
N PHE A 465 0.80 3.31 2.51
CA PHE A 465 0.42 2.12 1.73
C PHE A 465 1.51 1.05 1.66
N SER A 466 2.79 1.40 1.83
CA SER A 466 3.91 0.48 1.69
C SER A 466 4.65 0.27 3.00
N HIS A 467 5.37 -0.85 3.10
CA HIS A 467 6.16 -1.19 4.28
C HIS A 467 7.44 -1.92 3.86
N TYR A 468 8.52 -1.75 4.63
CA TYR A 468 9.83 -2.34 4.35
C TYR A 468 9.84 -3.87 4.20
N GLY A 469 8.79 -4.55 4.65
CA GLY A 469 8.65 -6.00 4.54
C GLY A 469 8.01 -6.48 3.23
N ASN A 470 7.53 -5.57 2.38
CA ASN A 470 6.84 -5.93 1.15
C ASN A 470 7.81 -6.62 0.16
N THR A 471 7.33 -7.68 -0.47
CA THR A 471 7.89 -8.24 -1.72
C THR A 471 7.74 -7.22 -2.86
N LEU A 472 8.43 -7.41 -3.98
CA LEU A 472 8.29 -6.53 -5.15
C LEU A 472 6.87 -6.60 -5.72
N VAL A 473 6.29 -7.80 -5.81
CA VAL A 473 4.90 -7.99 -6.23
C VAL A 473 3.92 -7.25 -5.31
N PHE A 474 4.02 -7.42 -3.98
CA PHE A 474 3.11 -6.70 -3.07
C PHE A 474 3.40 -5.20 -3.01
N PHE A 475 4.63 -4.77 -3.28
CA PHE A 475 4.92 -3.36 -3.42
C PHE A 475 4.14 -2.73 -4.58
N VAL A 476 3.99 -3.42 -5.72
CA VAL A 476 3.15 -2.95 -6.84
C VAL A 476 1.70 -2.85 -6.43
N ASN A 477 1.14 -3.86 -5.75
CA ASN A 477 -0.25 -3.81 -5.29
C ASN A 477 -0.49 -2.61 -4.34
N CYS A 478 0.48 -2.30 -3.48
CA CYS A 478 0.44 -1.11 -2.62
C CYS A 478 0.56 0.19 -3.41
N PHE A 479 1.42 0.22 -4.43
CA PHE A 479 1.58 1.36 -5.34
C PHE A 479 0.27 1.65 -6.09
N ASP A 480 -0.40 0.63 -6.60
CA ASP A 480 -1.67 0.76 -7.32
C ASP A 480 -2.80 1.26 -6.42
N ALA A 481 -2.89 0.73 -5.19
CA ALA A 481 -3.85 1.21 -4.19
C ALA A 481 -3.63 2.69 -3.84
N ALA A 482 -2.36 3.12 -3.77
CA ALA A 482 -2.01 4.52 -3.56
C ALA A 482 -2.41 5.39 -4.76
N LEU A 483 -2.13 4.95 -6.00
CA LEU A 483 -2.54 5.67 -7.20
C LEU A 483 -4.06 5.77 -7.33
N ASP A 484 -4.81 4.72 -6.98
CA ASP A 484 -6.26 4.75 -7.01
C ASP A 484 -6.82 5.83 -6.06
N LYS A 485 -6.29 5.90 -4.83
CA LYS A 485 -6.67 6.96 -3.89
C LYS A 485 -6.34 8.37 -4.39
N GLN A 486 -5.16 8.55 -5.00
CA GLN A 486 -4.76 9.83 -5.58
C GLN A 486 -5.72 10.25 -6.70
N ARG A 487 -6.04 9.33 -7.61
CA ARG A 487 -6.91 9.55 -8.77
C ARG A 487 -8.37 9.76 -8.38
N PHE A 488 -8.87 9.02 -7.39
CA PHE A 488 -10.19 9.28 -6.81
C PHE A 488 -10.29 10.70 -6.25
N THR A 489 -9.24 11.16 -5.55
CA THR A 489 -9.17 12.52 -5.03
C THR A 489 -9.20 13.56 -6.17
N GLN A 490 -8.46 13.31 -7.26
CA GLN A 490 -8.47 14.18 -8.44
C GLN A 490 -9.87 14.25 -9.09
N ARG A 491 -10.53 13.09 -9.28
CA ARG A 491 -11.91 13.02 -9.78
C ARG A 491 -12.90 13.76 -8.91
N SER A 492 -12.76 13.66 -7.59
CA SER A 492 -13.61 14.40 -6.65
C SER A 492 -13.43 15.91 -6.82
N LEU A 493 -12.21 16.39 -7.05
CA LEU A 493 -11.92 17.80 -7.32
C LEU A 493 -12.48 18.26 -8.68
N ASP A 494 -12.41 17.42 -9.71
CA ASP A 494 -13.05 17.68 -11.01
C ASP A 494 -14.56 17.77 -10.87
N HIS A 495 -15.17 16.82 -10.15
CA HIS A 495 -16.60 16.82 -9.89
C HIS A 495 -17.03 18.12 -9.21
N VAL A 496 -16.38 18.50 -8.10
CA VAL A 496 -16.68 19.75 -7.38
C VAL A 496 -16.49 20.98 -8.27
N THR A 497 -15.47 20.99 -9.12
CA THR A 497 -15.23 22.08 -10.08
C THR A 497 -16.39 22.22 -11.08
N LYS A 498 -16.98 21.11 -11.51
CA LYS A 498 -18.07 21.07 -12.51
C LYS A 498 -19.46 21.25 -11.91
N SER A 499 -19.69 20.74 -10.70
CA SER A 499 -21.03 20.66 -10.10
C SER A 499 -21.36 21.78 -9.12
N THR A 500 -20.38 22.63 -8.78
CA THR A 500 -20.59 23.71 -7.80
C THR A 500 -20.19 25.07 -8.36
N PHE A 501 -20.76 26.13 -7.78
CA PHE A 501 -20.42 27.52 -8.11
C PHE A 501 -19.54 28.15 -7.03
N PRO A 502 -18.51 28.95 -7.37
CA PRO A 502 -17.72 29.65 -6.38
C PRO A 502 -18.45 30.89 -5.84
N LYS A 503 -18.14 31.26 -4.61
CA LYS A 503 -18.50 32.57 -4.07
C LYS A 503 -17.54 33.61 -4.66
N PHE A 504 -18.07 34.65 -5.28
CA PHE A 504 -17.27 35.77 -5.80
C PHE A 504 -16.88 36.75 -4.69
N LEU A 505 -15.67 37.31 -4.77
CA LEU A 505 -15.15 38.30 -3.82
C LEU A 505 -15.24 39.73 -4.36
N THR A 506 -15.39 39.89 -5.67
CA THR A 506 -15.55 41.18 -6.35
C THR A 506 -16.72 41.11 -7.33
N PRO A 507 -17.33 42.25 -7.70
CA PRO A 507 -18.37 42.29 -8.73
C PRO A 507 -17.79 42.23 -10.16
N CYS A 508 -16.48 42.05 -10.33
CA CYS A 508 -15.81 42.19 -11.61
C CYS A 508 -16.10 40.99 -12.55
N LYS A 509 -16.52 41.27 -13.79
CA LYS A 509 -16.79 40.25 -14.81
C LYS A 509 -15.58 39.34 -15.12
N ILE A 510 -14.37 39.88 -14.99
CA ILE A 510 -13.13 39.11 -15.19
C ILE A 510 -12.97 37.98 -14.15
N GLU A 511 -13.50 38.15 -12.94
CA GLU A 511 -13.53 37.10 -11.93
C GLU A 511 -14.49 35.98 -12.33
N ARG A 512 -15.67 36.32 -12.85
CA ARG A 512 -16.61 35.34 -13.40
C ARG A 512 -15.99 34.56 -14.55
N HIS A 513 -15.35 35.25 -15.50
CA HIS A 513 -14.63 34.60 -16.60
C HIS A 513 -13.55 33.63 -16.10
N ALA A 514 -12.78 34.03 -15.08
CA ALA A 514 -11.78 33.15 -14.47
C ALA A 514 -12.40 31.86 -13.89
N SER A 515 -13.61 31.93 -13.31
CA SER A 515 -14.31 30.76 -12.77
C SER A 515 -14.80 29.79 -13.83
N ASP A 516 -15.10 30.28 -15.03
CA ASP A 516 -15.55 29.47 -16.16
C ASP A 516 -14.40 28.72 -16.84
N ILE A 517 -13.17 29.19 -16.68
CA ILE A 517 -11.99 28.65 -17.39
C ILE A 517 -11.16 27.73 -16.50
N TYR A 518 -10.93 28.13 -15.25
CA TYR A 518 -9.97 27.45 -14.38
C TYR A 518 -10.65 26.39 -13.51
N THR A 519 -9.88 25.40 -13.07
CA THR A 519 -10.32 24.52 -11.98
C THR A 519 -10.59 25.32 -10.71
N ARG A 520 -11.38 24.78 -9.78
CA ARG A 520 -11.68 25.49 -8.52
C ARG A 520 -10.41 25.90 -7.77
N ALA A 521 -9.39 25.05 -7.74
CA ALA A 521 -8.14 25.32 -7.05
C ALA A 521 -7.34 26.47 -7.70
N VAL A 522 -7.29 26.51 -9.04
CA VAL A 522 -6.62 27.60 -9.76
C VAL A 522 -7.42 28.89 -9.69
N PHE A 523 -8.75 28.81 -9.86
CA PHE A 523 -9.66 29.94 -9.72
C PHE A 523 -9.47 30.63 -8.37
N ASN A 524 -9.44 29.90 -7.24
CA ASN A 524 -9.24 30.50 -5.92
C ASN A 524 -7.93 31.30 -5.82
N VAL A 525 -6.86 30.88 -6.51
CA VAL A 525 -5.60 31.63 -6.55
C VAL A 525 -5.74 32.90 -7.39
N VAL A 526 -6.37 32.80 -8.56
CA VAL A 526 -6.60 33.94 -9.46
C VAL A 526 -7.56 34.96 -8.81
N GLN A 527 -8.64 34.49 -8.19
CA GLN A 527 -9.59 35.30 -7.42
C GLN A 527 -8.87 36.10 -6.34
N MET A 528 -7.93 35.50 -5.62
CA MET A 528 -7.14 36.23 -4.62
C MET A 528 -6.18 37.25 -5.24
N GLU A 529 -5.66 37.03 -6.45
CA GLU A 529 -4.86 38.03 -7.16
C GLU A 529 -5.74 39.18 -7.67
N ILE A 530 -6.95 38.91 -8.16
CA ILE A 530 -7.95 39.93 -8.56
C ILE A 530 -8.37 40.76 -7.34
N TYR A 531 -8.72 40.11 -6.24
CA TYR A 531 -9.10 40.79 -5.00
C TYR A 531 -7.98 41.74 -4.52
N LYS A 532 -6.73 41.25 -4.50
CA LYS A 532 -5.59 42.08 -4.10
C LYS A 532 -5.26 43.17 -5.12
N ALA A 533 -5.57 42.98 -6.40
CA ALA A 533 -5.46 44.04 -7.39
C ALA A 533 -6.40 45.19 -7.05
N ALA A 534 -7.66 44.89 -6.70
CA ALA A 534 -8.64 45.90 -6.34
C ALA A 534 -8.24 46.69 -5.07
N TRP A 535 -7.82 45.99 -4.01
CA TRP A 535 -7.69 46.57 -2.67
C TRP A 535 -6.26 46.87 -2.21
N ASN A 536 -5.25 46.19 -2.75
CA ASN A 536 -3.85 46.28 -2.30
C ASN A 536 -2.91 46.87 -3.35
N CYS A 537 -3.41 47.26 -4.52
CA CYS A 537 -2.61 47.85 -5.58
C CYS A 537 -3.20 49.18 -6.05
N SER A 538 -2.34 50.17 -6.26
CA SER A 538 -2.68 51.48 -6.83
C SER A 538 -1.74 51.82 -7.98
N ILE A 539 -2.27 52.51 -9.00
CA ILE A 539 -1.47 53.07 -10.09
C ILE A 539 -0.99 54.44 -9.62
N GLU A 540 0.33 54.64 -9.55
CA GLU A 540 0.92 55.92 -9.15
C GLU A 540 1.22 56.81 -10.35
N ASN A 541 1.69 56.21 -11.45
CA ASN A 541 2.06 56.92 -12.66
C ASN A 541 1.76 56.06 -13.89
N VAL A 542 1.43 56.71 -15.01
CA VAL A 542 1.26 56.14 -16.34
C VAL A 542 2.06 56.98 -17.34
N GLU A 543 3.09 56.37 -17.91
CA GLU A 543 3.88 56.92 -19.00
C GLU A 543 3.38 56.30 -20.31
N SER A 544 3.09 57.12 -21.32
CA SER A 544 2.60 56.65 -22.63
C SER A 544 3.58 57.07 -23.72
N GLU A 545 4.22 56.09 -24.36
CA GLU A 545 5.14 56.28 -25.49
C GLU A 545 4.58 55.54 -26.72
N GLY A 546 3.85 56.28 -27.57
CA GLY A 546 3.18 55.70 -28.74
C GLY A 546 2.14 54.64 -28.35
N ASP A 547 2.31 53.41 -28.84
CA ASP A 547 1.43 52.26 -28.56
C ASP A 547 1.77 51.53 -27.25
N VAL A 548 2.78 52.00 -26.51
CA VAL A 548 3.27 51.38 -25.28
C VAL A 548 2.89 52.22 -24.07
N ASN A 549 2.10 51.63 -23.18
CA ASN A 549 1.76 52.20 -21.88
C ASN A 549 2.60 51.55 -20.77
N SER A 550 3.23 52.36 -19.94
CA SER A 550 4.06 51.95 -18.80
C SER A 550 3.43 52.43 -17.49
N TYR A 551 3.00 51.49 -16.65
CA TYR A 551 2.32 51.74 -15.38
C TYR A 551 3.25 51.45 -14.21
N LYS A 552 3.39 52.42 -13.29
CA LYS A 552 4.03 52.22 -11.99
C LYS A 552 2.99 51.83 -10.95
N ILE A 553 3.05 50.58 -10.49
CA ILE A 553 2.09 50.01 -9.53
C ILE A 553 2.72 49.98 -8.13
N ALA A 554 2.08 50.65 -7.17
CA ALA A 554 2.38 50.51 -5.75
C ALA A 554 1.60 49.33 -5.17
N HIS A 555 2.32 48.40 -4.53
CA HIS A 555 1.74 47.24 -3.87
C HIS A 555 1.85 47.39 -2.36
N LYS A 556 0.70 47.44 -1.69
CA LYS A 556 0.57 47.63 -0.24
C LYS A 556 0.27 46.32 0.49
N ASP A 557 0.72 46.21 1.73
CA ASP A 557 0.36 45.10 2.61
C ASP A 557 -1.07 45.25 3.19
N LYS A 558 -1.45 44.40 4.15
CA LYS A 558 -2.77 44.47 4.79
C LYS A 558 -2.95 45.69 5.70
N ALA A 559 -1.86 46.25 6.21
CA ALA A 559 -1.84 47.46 7.03
C ALA A 559 -1.73 48.73 6.15
N SER A 560 -1.88 48.59 4.82
CA SER A 560 -1.72 49.65 3.83
C SER A 560 -0.31 50.24 3.73
N ASN A 561 0.70 49.58 4.29
CA ASN A 561 2.08 49.99 4.14
C ASN A 561 2.60 49.60 2.76
N LEU A 562 3.34 50.51 2.12
CA LEU A 562 4.00 50.23 0.84
C LEU A 562 5.01 49.09 1.02
N LYS A 563 4.81 48.01 0.25
CA LYS A 563 5.68 46.85 0.27
C LYS A 563 6.74 46.90 -0.84
N CYS A 564 6.32 47.25 -2.06
CA CYS A 564 7.18 47.28 -3.24
C CYS A 564 6.50 48.00 -4.40
N HIS A 565 7.29 48.38 -5.41
CA HIS A 565 6.80 48.88 -6.69
C HIS A 565 7.04 47.86 -7.79
N HIS A 566 6.12 47.79 -8.75
CA HIS A 566 6.31 47.02 -9.97
C HIS A 566 5.92 47.82 -11.20
N LYS A 567 6.65 47.59 -12.28
CA LYS A 567 6.36 48.17 -13.60
C LYS A 567 5.50 47.19 -14.37
N VAL A 568 4.38 47.66 -14.92
CA VAL A 568 3.56 46.92 -15.88
C VAL A 568 3.65 47.63 -17.22
N VAL A 569 4.00 46.90 -18.28
CA VAL A 569 4.11 47.44 -19.63
C VAL A 569 3.05 46.78 -20.48
N GLU A 570 2.22 47.58 -21.13
CA GLU A 570 1.19 47.18 -22.07
C GLU A 570 1.56 47.70 -23.46
N ASP A 571 1.90 46.79 -24.36
CA ASP A 571 2.05 47.05 -25.79
C ASP A 571 0.71 46.77 -26.48
N LYS A 572 0.02 47.84 -26.91
CA LYS A 572 -1.30 47.75 -27.54
C LYS A 572 -1.22 47.11 -28.93
N LYS A 573 -0.15 47.40 -29.69
CA LYS A 573 0.05 46.91 -31.05
C LYS A 573 0.23 45.38 -31.08
N GLN A 574 1.00 44.84 -30.15
CA GLN A 574 1.17 43.39 -29.99
C GLN A 574 0.09 42.76 -29.09
N SER A 575 -0.73 43.59 -28.44
CA SER A 575 -1.68 43.20 -27.39
C SER A 575 -1.01 42.40 -26.28
N ILE A 576 0.20 42.80 -25.86
CA ILE A 576 0.99 42.12 -24.81
C ILE A 576 1.02 43.00 -23.57
N ILE A 577 0.68 42.41 -22.43
CA ILE A 577 0.91 42.97 -21.10
C ILE A 577 1.95 42.14 -20.33
N PHE A 578 2.92 42.83 -19.76
CA PHE A 578 4.01 42.23 -19.00
C PHE A 578 4.21 42.97 -17.68
N CYS A 579 4.66 42.27 -16.63
CA CYS A 579 4.94 42.86 -15.34
C CYS A 579 6.32 42.45 -14.83
N SER A 580 7.08 43.42 -14.30
CA SER A 580 8.41 43.20 -13.73
C SER A 580 8.45 42.19 -12.58
N CYS A 581 7.30 41.86 -11.97
CA CYS A 581 7.23 40.80 -10.96
C CYS A 581 7.39 39.38 -11.54
N ASN A 582 7.34 39.20 -12.88
CA ASN A 582 7.49 37.92 -13.59
C ASN A 582 6.56 36.80 -13.12
N SER A 583 5.45 37.11 -12.45
CA SER A 583 4.53 36.08 -11.94
C SER A 583 3.93 35.23 -13.05
N PHE A 584 3.59 35.82 -14.20
CA PHE A 584 3.04 35.05 -15.31
C PHE A 584 4.06 34.06 -15.88
N ILE A 585 5.31 34.50 -16.09
CA ILE A 585 6.39 33.61 -16.53
C ILE A 585 6.60 32.46 -15.53
N ARG A 586 6.67 32.76 -14.23
CA ARG A 586 6.97 31.76 -13.19
C ARG A 586 5.81 30.82 -12.90
N CYS A 587 4.60 31.33 -12.83
CA CYS A 587 3.44 30.57 -12.34
C CYS A 587 2.46 30.19 -13.46
N GLY A 588 2.56 30.81 -14.63
CA GLY A 588 1.59 30.69 -15.71
C GLY A 588 0.24 31.37 -15.41
N LEU A 589 0.20 32.27 -14.42
CA LEU A 589 -1.00 32.98 -13.97
C LEU A 589 -0.69 34.47 -13.81
N LEU A 590 -1.62 35.32 -14.26
CA LEU A 590 -1.51 36.77 -14.13
C LEU A 590 -1.38 37.19 -12.66
N CYS A 591 -0.55 38.19 -12.38
CA CYS A 591 -0.43 38.77 -11.04
C CYS A 591 -1.47 39.86 -10.82
N ARG A 592 -1.67 40.19 -9.54
CA ARG A 592 -2.44 41.37 -9.11
C ARG A 592 -2.05 42.68 -9.80
N HIS A 593 -0.79 42.88 -10.18
CA HIS A 593 -0.36 44.13 -10.83
C HIS A 593 -0.91 44.22 -12.25
N ILE A 594 -0.89 43.12 -13.00
CA ILE A 594 -1.52 43.04 -14.33
C ILE A 594 -3.03 43.17 -14.18
N PHE A 595 -3.63 42.45 -13.23
CA PHE A 595 -5.07 42.61 -12.96
C PHE A 595 -5.43 44.04 -12.58
N LYS A 596 -4.56 44.80 -11.88
CA LYS A 596 -4.83 46.21 -11.58
C LYS A 596 -4.99 47.02 -12.87
N VAL A 597 -4.09 46.85 -13.83
CA VAL A 597 -4.19 47.51 -15.14
C VAL A 597 -5.46 47.07 -15.87
N LEU A 598 -5.73 45.77 -15.95
CA LEU A 598 -6.92 45.23 -16.63
C LEU A 598 -8.25 45.71 -16.02
N LEU A 599 -8.32 45.82 -14.69
CA LEU A 599 -9.49 46.35 -13.99
C LEU A 599 -9.68 47.84 -14.28
N ASN A 600 -8.59 48.61 -14.32
CA ASN A 600 -8.62 50.04 -14.63
C ASN A 600 -8.92 50.34 -16.11
N THR A 601 -8.66 49.40 -17.02
CA THR A 601 -9.01 49.50 -18.45
C THR A 601 -10.33 48.81 -18.80
N ASN A 602 -11.14 48.43 -17.80
CA ASN A 602 -12.46 47.78 -17.96
C ASN A 602 -12.44 46.48 -18.80
N VAL A 603 -11.34 45.72 -18.76
CA VAL A 603 -11.26 44.42 -19.43
C VAL A 603 -12.12 43.39 -18.71
N GLU A 604 -13.15 42.88 -19.40
CA GLU A 604 -14.12 41.95 -18.82
C GLU A 604 -13.68 40.49 -18.84
N LYS A 605 -12.71 40.13 -19.70
CA LYS A 605 -12.23 38.76 -19.91
C LYS A 605 -10.71 38.72 -19.92
N ILE A 606 -10.15 37.73 -19.22
CA ILE A 606 -8.71 37.43 -19.30
C ILE A 606 -8.34 37.16 -20.76
N PRO A 607 -7.35 37.87 -21.34
CA PRO A 607 -6.98 37.65 -22.74
C PRO A 607 -6.45 36.23 -22.97
N GLU A 608 -6.84 35.62 -24.08
CA GLU A 608 -6.62 34.19 -24.36
C GLU A 608 -5.15 33.77 -24.27
N LYS A 609 -4.23 34.65 -24.70
CA LYS A 609 -2.77 34.42 -24.62
C LYS A 609 -2.24 34.23 -23.19
N TYR A 610 -2.98 34.67 -22.17
CA TYR A 610 -2.63 34.50 -20.76
C TYR A 610 -3.37 33.33 -20.09
N ILE A 611 -4.12 32.54 -20.85
CA ILE A 611 -4.83 31.36 -20.37
C ILE A 611 -4.10 30.11 -20.86
N LEU A 612 -3.12 29.66 -20.06
CA LEU A 612 -2.36 28.45 -20.39
C LEU A 612 -3.24 27.19 -20.31
N ARG A 613 -3.08 26.32 -21.32
CA ARG A 613 -3.77 25.02 -21.42
C ARG A 613 -3.70 24.24 -20.10
N ARG A 614 -2.51 24.09 -19.51
CA ARG A 614 -2.26 23.34 -18.25
C ARG A 614 -3.08 23.78 -17.04
N TRP A 615 -3.68 24.97 -17.05
CA TRP A 615 -4.48 25.48 -15.93
C TRP A 615 -5.99 25.38 -16.18
N ARG A 616 -6.41 25.10 -17.42
CA ARG A 616 -7.81 24.97 -17.77
C ARG A 616 -8.45 23.80 -17.04
N ARG A 617 -9.74 23.93 -16.79
CA ARG A 617 -10.60 22.77 -16.49
C ARG A 617 -10.76 21.92 -17.75
N ASP A 618 -11.18 20.66 -17.59
CA ASP A 618 -11.50 19.73 -18.69
C ASP A 618 -10.31 19.22 -19.54
N LEU A 619 -9.12 19.09 -18.94
CA LEU A 619 -7.94 18.54 -19.64
C LEU A 619 -7.92 17.01 -19.70
N ILE A 620 -8.25 16.35 -18.59
CA ILE A 620 -8.10 14.88 -18.47
C ILE A 620 -9.37 14.22 -19.01
N PRO A 621 -9.28 13.39 -20.07
CA PRO A 621 -10.40 12.63 -20.60
C PRO A 621 -11.05 11.78 -19.51
N ARG A 622 -12.37 11.68 -19.53
CA ARG A 622 -13.11 10.77 -18.63
C ARG A 622 -12.71 9.32 -18.85
N ASP A 623 -12.33 8.94 -20.06
CA ASP A 623 -12.06 7.54 -20.38
C ASP A 623 -10.77 7.05 -19.72
N LEU A 624 -9.76 7.92 -19.58
CA LEU A 624 -8.54 7.66 -18.78
C LEU A 624 -8.83 7.54 -17.27
N GLN A 625 -10.09 7.72 -16.88
CA GLN A 625 -10.56 7.53 -15.52
C GLN A 625 -10.95 6.09 -15.16
N HIS A 626 -11.07 5.21 -16.16
CA HIS A 626 -11.42 3.81 -15.95
C HIS A 626 -10.25 2.98 -15.40
N THR A 627 -10.57 2.10 -14.45
CA THR A 627 -9.61 1.24 -13.74
C THR A 627 -8.91 0.25 -14.67
N ARG A 628 -9.62 -0.25 -15.70
CA ARG A 628 -9.10 -1.19 -16.69
C ARG A 628 -7.87 -0.69 -17.45
N LEU A 629 -7.89 0.58 -17.87
CA LEU A 629 -6.76 1.22 -18.57
C LEU A 629 -5.56 1.50 -17.65
N ARG A 630 -5.70 1.29 -16.33
CA ARG A 630 -4.73 1.71 -15.32
C ARG A 630 -3.93 0.56 -14.71
N TYR A 631 -4.59 -0.56 -14.39
CA TYR A 631 -3.94 -1.67 -13.66
C TYR A 631 -3.95 -3.00 -14.39
N GLY A 632 -4.70 -3.15 -15.49
CA GLY A 632 -4.68 -4.36 -16.31
C GLY A 632 -5.14 -5.64 -15.60
N ASP A 633 -5.94 -5.54 -14.52
CA ASP A 633 -6.39 -6.69 -13.74
C ASP A 633 -7.90 -6.96 -13.92
N LEU A 634 -8.21 -8.24 -14.24
CA LEU A 634 -9.51 -8.96 -14.29
C LEU A 634 -10.70 -8.30 -15.04
N ASP A 635 -11.67 -9.15 -15.39
CA ASP A 635 -12.86 -8.79 -16.14
C ASP A 635 -13.71 -7.75 -15.38
N GLU A 636 -13.66 -6.49 -15.81
CA GLU A 636 -14.42 -5.37 -15.23
C GLU A 636 -15.93 -5.66 -15.21
N GLU A 637 -16.44 -6.41 -16.19
CA GLU A 637 -17.84 -6.81 -16.20
C GLU A 637 -18.12 -7.79 -15.05
N GLN A 638 -17.22 -8.76 -14.83
CA GLN A 638 -17.31 -9.70 -13.72
C GLN A 638 -17.22 -9.00 -12.36
N GLU A 639 -16.30 -8.04 -12.18
CA GLU A 639 -16.22 -7.26 -10.94
C GLU A 639 -17.47 -6.40 -10.71
N LYS A 640 -18.00 -5.80 -11.78
CA LYS A 640 -19.24 -5.01 -11.71
C LYS A 640 -20.42 -5.90 -11.31
N MET A 641 -20.56 -7.08 -11.91
CA MET A 641 -21.57 -8.08 -11.53
C MET A 641 -21.42 -8.50 -10.07
N PHE A 642 -20.19 -8.76 -9.60
CA PHE A 642 -19.94 -9.14 -8.21
C PHE A 642 -20.37 -8.03 -7.23
N ASN A 643 -20.03 -6.77 -7.53
CA ASN A 643 -20.40 -5.62 -6.71
C ASN A 643 -21.92 -5.37 -6.71
N GLU A 644 -22.58 -5.57 -7.85
CA GLU A 644 -24.04 -5.45 -7.97
C GLU A 644 -24.78 -6.51 -7.13
N VAL A 645 -24.32 -7.77 -7.18
CA VAL A 645 -24.86 -8.85 -6.33
C VAL A 645 -24.68 -8.50 -4.85
N LEU A 646 -23.49 -8.07 -4.44
CA LEU A 646 -23.22 -7.72 -3.05
C LEU A 646 -24.11 -6.56 -2.59
N SER A 647 -24.18 -5.47 -3.36
CA SER A 647 -25.03 -4.32 -3.04
C SER A 647 -26.51 -4.69 -2.96
N THR A 648 -26.98 -5.53 -3.86
CA THR A 648 -28.37 -6.01 -3.87
C THR A 648 -28.68 -6.78 -2.58
N VAL A 649 -27.83 -7.75 -2.20
CA VAL A 649 -28.01 -8.52 -0.97
C VAL A 649 -27.97 -7.61 0.26
N GLU A 650 -27.02 -6.68 0.33
CA GLU A 650 -26.93 -5.71 1.44
C GLU A 650 -28.18 -4.83 1.55
N ASN A 651 -28.72 -4.36 0.43
CA ASN A 651 -29.96 -3.58 0.39
C ASN A 651 -31.16 -4.40 0.89
N CYS A 652 -31.25 -5.68 0.51
CA CYS A 652 -32.26 -6.60 1.04
C CYS A 652 -32.13 -6.75 2.56
N LEU A 653 -30.93 -7.02 3.07
CA LEU A 653 -30.66 -7.14 4.51
C LEU A 653 -31.02 -5.85 5.26
N GLY A 654 -30.73 -4.68 4.67
CA GLY A 654 -31.08 -3.38 5.23
C GLY A 654 -32.59 -3.19 5.42
N ARG A 655 -33.42 -3.72 4.50
CA ARG A 655 -34.89 -3.68 4.61
C ARG A 655 -35.43 -4.73 5.57
N LEU A 656 -34.85 -5.93 5.58
CA LEU A 656 -35.30 -7.07 6.38
C LEU A 656 -34.82 -7.03 7.85
N ARG A 657 -33.94 -6.10 8.22
CA ARG A 657 -33.27 -6.07 9.54
C ARG A 657 -34.19 -6.13 10.77
N CYS A 658 -35.44 -5.64 10.66
CA CYS A 658 -36.42 -5.65 11.75
C CYS A 658 -37.50 -6.74 11.61
N HIS A 659 -37.43 -7.57 10.56
CA HIS A 659 -38.44 -8.56 10.21
C HIS A 659 -37.87 -9.98 10.31
N LYS A 660 -37.88 -10.54 11.53
CA LYS A 660 -37.21 -11.82 11.84
C LYS A 660 -37.68 -12.98 10.93
N GLU A 661 -38.98 -13.10 10.70
CA GLU A 661 -39.56 -14.19 9.91
C GLU A 661 -39.17 -14.08 8.43
N ASP A 662 -39.28 -12.88 7.86
CA ASP A 662 -38.89 -12.66 6.46
C ASP A 662 -37.39 -12.77 6.25
N LEU A 663 -36.58 -12.37 7.24
CA LEU A 663 -35.14 -12.59 7.23
C LEU A 663 -34.79 -14.09 7.26
N ALA A 664 -35.55 -14.90 8.01
CA ALA A 664 -35.38 -16.35 8.02
C ALA A 664 -35.72 -16.97 6.65
N ARG A 665 -36.82 -16.55 6.02
CA ARG A 665 -37.20 -16.97 4.65
C ARG A 665 -36.14 -16.59 3.62
N PHE A 666 -35.62 -15.37 3.70
CA PHE A 666 -34.54 -14.91 2.82
C PHE A 666 -33.26 -15.72 3.03
N THR A 667 -32.91 -16.01 4.28
CA THR A 667 -31.75 -16.85 4.62
C THR A 667 -31.87 -18.25 4.00
N GLU A 668 -33.05 -18.85 4.05
CA GLU A 668 -33.27 -20.16 3.43
C GLU A 668 -33.19 -20.11 1.91
N SER A 669 -33.72 -19.05 1.29
CA SER A 669 -33.59 -18.82 -0.16
C SER A 669 -32.12 -18.75 -0.60
N ILE A 670 -31.29 -18.02 0.15
CA ILE A 670 -29.84 -17.93 -0.10
C ILE A 670 -29.14 -19.28 0.13
N ARG A 671 -29.59 -20.10 1.10
CA ARG A 671 -29.04 -21.45 1.31
C ARG A 671 -29.37 -22.40 0.16
N ILE A 672 -30.58 -22.31 -0.41
CA ILE A 672 -30.97 -23.09 -1.59
C ILE A 672 -30.08 -22.70 -2.78
N LEU A 673 -29.96 -21.40 -3.07
CA LEU A 673 -29.07 -20.91 -4.12
C LEU A 673 -27.61 -21.35 -3.90
N LYS A 674 -27.12 -21.32 -2.66
CA LYS A 674 -25.79 -21.84 -2.32
C LYS A 674 -25.66 -23.31 -2.71
N LYS A 675 -26.65 -24.16 -2.43
CA LYS A 675 -26.61 -25.59 -2.80
C LYS A 675 -26.57 -25.77 -4.31
N GLU A 676 -27.35 -25.00 -5.07
CA GLU A 676 -27.34 -25.04 -6.53
C GLU A 676 -25.98 -24.62 -7.12
N VAL A 677 -25.37 -23.58 -6.55
CA VAL A 677 -24.01 -23.14 -6.91
C VAL A 677 -22.98 -24.20 -6.56
N ASP A 678 -23.05 -24.80 -5.37
CA ASP A 678 -22.11 -25.86 -4.94
C ASP A 678 -22.20 -27.10 -5.86
N VAL A 679 -23.38 -27.41 -6.42
CA VAL A 679 -23.56 -28.51 -7.39
C VAL A 679 -23.02 -28.13 -8.77
N SER A 680 -23.28 -26.90 -9.23
CA SER A 680 -22.86 -26.43 -10.55
C SER A 680 -21.36 -26.12 -10.61
N PHE A 681 -20.78 -25.72 -9.47
CA PHE A 681 -19.38 -25.31 -9.31
C PHE A 681 -18.77 -26.00 -8.09
N PRO A 682 -18.46 -27.31 -8.18
CA PRO A 682 -17.94 -28.08 -7.07
C PRO A 682 -16.56 -27.57 -6.60
N ASN A 683 -16.35 -27.54 -5.28
CA ASN A 683 -15.08 -27.12 -4.69
C ASN A 683 -13.92 -28.04 -5.12
N GLU A 684 -12.86 -27.47 -5.70
CA GLU A 684 -11.63 -28.19 -6.01
C GLU A 684 -10.93 -28.77 -4.76
N ASN A 685 -10.06 -29.76 -4.95
CA ASN A 685 -9.20 -30.33 -3.91
C ASN A 685 -8.52 -29.24 -3.06
N ALA A 686 -8.63 -29.34 -1.72
CA ALA A 686 -8.25 -28.26 -0.79
C ALA A 686 -6.79 -27.76 -0.88
N SER A 687 -5.87 -28.56 -1.44
CA SER A 687 -4.46 -28.20 -1.59
C SER A 687 -4.15 -27.46 -2.91
N SER A 688 -4.69 -27.93 -4.04
CA SER A 688 -4.62 -27.22 -5.33
C SER A 688 -5.42 -25.93 -5.27
N SER A 689 -6.61 -25.97 -4.65
CA SER A 689 -7.49 -24.82 -4.44
C SER A 689 -6.77 -23.66 -3.73
N LYS A 690 -5.89 -23.93 -2.74
CA LYS A 690 -5.22 -22.86 -2.00
C LYS A 690 -4.17 -22.13 -2.85
N VAL A 691 -3.38 -22.85 -3.63
CA VAL A 691 -2.38 -22.25 -4.52
C VAL A 691 -3.09 -21.49 -5.63
N ASN A 692 -4.10 -22.10 -6.26
CA ASN A 692 -4.95 -21.45 -7.26
C ASN A 692 -5.56 -20.16 -6.71
N THR A 693 -6.13 -20.19 -5.49
CA THR A 693 -6.64 -18.97 -4.84
C THR A 693 -5.56 -17.89 -4.69
N ILE A 694 -4.31 -18.27 -4.35
CA ILE A 694 -3.23 -17.30 -4.20
C ILE A 694 -2.86 -16.71 -5.57
N VAL A 695 -2.81 -17.54 -6.62
CA VAL A 695 -2.58 -17.09 -8.01
C VAL A 695 -3.65 -16.10 -8.43
N ASP A 696 -4.93 -16.44 -8.24
CA ASP A 696 -6.08 -15.59 -8.59
C ASP A 696 -6.04 -14.24 -7.86
N LEU A 697 -5.65 -14.25 -6.58
CA LEU A 697 -5.57 -13.04 -5.77
C LEU A 697 -4.39 -12.15 -6.17
N ILE A 698 -3.25 -12.75 -6.52
CA ILE A 698 -2.02 -12.02 -6.85
C ILE A 698 -1.98 -11.58 -8.32
N GLY A 699 -2.64 -12.30 -9.23
CA GLY A 699 -2.68 -12.02 -10.66
C GLY A 699 -1.45 -12.52 -11.44
N VAL A 700 -0.53 -13.26 -10.82
CA VAL A 700 0.65 -13.84 -11.48
C VAL A 700 1.01 -15.22 -10.90
N SER A 701 1.29 -16.18 -11.78
CA SER A 701 1.74 -17.53 -11.45
C SER A 701 3.25 -17.58 -11.20
N GLN A 702 3.72 -18.62 -10.50
CA GLN A 702 5.16 -18.90 -10.43
C GLN A 702 5.66 -19.31 -11.82
N PRO A 703 6.80 -18.77 -12.30
CA PRO A 703 7.41 -19.21 -13.54
C PRO A 703 8.05 -20.60 -13.38
N ASP A 704 8.14 -21.34 -14.49
CA ASP A 704 8.84 -22.64 -14.50
C ASP A 704 10.34 -22.49 -14.21
N ASN A 705 10.94 -21.41 -14.71
CA ASN A 705 12.34 -21.06 -14.51
C ASN A 705 12.48 -19.62 -14.00
N VAL A 706 13.35 -19.41 -13.01
CA VAL A 706 13.67 -18.09 -12.48
C VAL A 706 15.01 -17.63 -13.06
N GLU A 707 14.98 -16.62 -13.93
CA GLU A 707 16.18 -16.06 -14.57
C GLU A 707 16.65 -14.79 -13.84
N VAL A 708 15.72 -14.01 -13.28
CA VAL A 708 15.99 -12.76 -12.59
C VAL A 708 15.69 -12.88 -11.10
N TYR A 709 16.71 -12.58 -10.29
CA TYR A 709 16.67 -12.59 -8.84
C TYR A 709 16.53 -11.19 -8.26
N PRO A 710 15.90 -11.05 -7.08
CA PRO A 710 15.97 -9.81 -6.31
C PRO A 710 17.42 -9.51 -5.92
N PRO A 711 17.81 -8.22 -5.86
CA PRO A 711 19.17 -7.87 -5.56
C PRO A 711 19.57 -8.22 -4.11
N THR A 712 20.80 -8.66 -3.93
CA THR A 712 21.33 -9.09 -2.62
C THR A 712 22.33 -8.09 -2.03
N GLY A 713 22.43 -8.04 -0.69
CA GLY A 713 23.48 -7.27 -0.01
C GLY A 713 23.38 -5.74 -0.12
N ILE A 714 22.29 -5.18 -0.66
CA ILE A 714 22.10 -3.73 -0.82
C ILE A 714 22.22 -2.99 0.52
N ARG A 715 22.99 -1.89 0.52
CA ARG A 715 23.11 -0.96 1.64
C ARG A 715 22.92 0.48 1.18
N ASN A 716 21.66 0.84 0.93
CA ASN A 716 21.28 2.22 0.67
C ASN A 716 21.10 3.02 1.96
N LYS A 717 21.01 4.35 1.83
CA LYS A 717 20.69 5.24 2.94
C LYS A 717 19.40 4.77 3.64
N GLY A 718 19.39 4.82 4.98
CA GLY A 718 18.24 4.35 5.75
C GLY A 718 18.16 2.84 5.99
N CYS A 719 19.02 1.97 5.45
CA CYS A 719 18.98 0.51 5.71
C CYS A 719 19.24 0.10 7.18
N GLY A 720 19.55 1.04 8.08
CA GLY A 720 19.88 0.77 9.47
C GLY A 720 21.29 0.16 9.62
N LYS A 721 21.86 0.21 10.83
CA LYS A 721 23.06 -0.58 11.13
C LYS A 721 22.59 -2.02 11.35
N GLY A 722 22.97 -2.96 10.48
CA GLY A 722 22.63 -4.39 10.58
C GLY A 722 23.21 -5.11 11.81
N LYS A 723 23.46 -4.41 12.92
CA LYS A 723 23.65 -5.05 14.22
C LYS A 723 22.26 -5.40 14.72
N ARG A 724 21.97 -6.70 14.80
CA ARG A 724 20.87 -7.25 15.60
C ARG A 724 20.72 -6.42 16.87
N LEU A 725 19.51 -6.01 17.22
CA LEU A 725 19.22 -5.40 18.51
C LEU A 725 19.69 -6.39 19.59
N VAL A 726 20.83 -6.08 20.20
CA VAL A 726 21.40 -6.85 21.30
C VAL A 726 20.50 -6.56 22.50
N GLY A 727 19.72 -7.56 22.92
CA GLY A 727 18.79 -7.39 24.04
C GLY A 727 19.53 -7.01 25.32
N ALA A 728 18.85 -6.35 26.26
CA ALA A 728 19.46 -5.90 27.52
C ALA A 728 20.20 -7.03 28.27
N GLY A 729 19.69 -8.27 28.21
CA GLY A 729 20.36 -9.44 28.79
C GLY A 729 21.65 -9.85 28.08
N GLU A 730 21.77 -9.61 26.78
CA GLU A 730 22.99 -9.88 25.99
C GLU A 730 24.03 -8.76 26.19
N ILE A 731 23.59 -7.50 26.38
CA ILE A 731 24.43 -6.39 26.82
C ILE A 731 24.96 -6.64 28.23
N ALA A 732 24.10 -7.10 29.15
CA ALA A 732 24.48 -7.45 30.53
C ALA A 732 25.43 -8.66 30.57
N SER A 733 25.19 -9.68 29.75
CA SER A 733 26.07 -10.85 29.62
C SER A 733 27.46 -10.49 29.07
N ASN A 734 27.56 -9.52 28.17
CA ASN A 734 28.83 -9.06 27.63
C ASN A 734 29.55 -8.06 28.56
N LYS A 735 28.81 -7.35 29.42
CA LYS A 735 29.36 -6.44 30.45
C LYS A 735 29.74 -7.13 31.76
N ALA A 736 29.21 -8.32 32.04
CA ALA A 736 29.64 -9.11 33.18
C ALA A 736 31.10 -9.54 32.98
N SER A 737 32.02 -8.99 33.77
CA SER A 737 33.40 -9.45 33.78
C SER A 737 33.40 -10.94 34.08
N ARG A 738 33.94 -11.76 33.15
CA ARG A 738 34.15 -13.20 33.41
C ARG A 738 34.85 -13.34 34.75
N HIS A 739 34.31 -14.15 35.65
CA HIS A 739 34.88 -14.36 36.98
C HIS A 739 36.33 -14.82 36.84
N LYS A 740 37.28 -14.07 37.41
CA LYS A 740 38.70 -14.43 37.40
C LYS A 740 38.84 -15.76 38.14
N ARG A 741 39.44 -16.75 37.50
CA ARG A 741 39.65 -18.10 38.04
C ARG A 741 41.15 -18.36 38.19
N LEU A 742 41.52 -19.15 39.20
CA LEU A 742 42.91 -19.54 39.39
C LEU A 742 43.34 -20.48 38.26
N CYS A 743 44.26 -20.04 37.41
CA CYS A 743 44.83 -20.90 36.37
C CYS A 743 45.86 -21.83 37.00
N ARG A 744 45.67 -23.16 36.94
CA ARG A 744 46.59 -24.12 37.57
C ARG A 744 47.97 -24.15 36.92
N SER A 745 48.11 -23.65 35.68
CA SER A 745 49.39 -23.65 34.96
C SER A 745 50.27 -22.45 35.29
N CYS A 746 49.70 -21.30 35.66
CA CYS A 746 50.48 -20.10 36.02
C CYS A 746 50.23 -19.59 37.45
N GLY A 747 49.34 -20.24 38.20
CA GLY A 747 49.01 -19.90 39.59
C GLY A 747 48.28 -18.58 39.80
N LYS A 748 47.88 -17.85 38.74
CA LYS A 748 47.28 -16.52 38.84
C LYS A 748 45.76 -16.53 38.67
N LEU A 749 45.06 -15.61 39.32
CA LEU A 749 43.61 -15.42 39.21
C LEU A 749 43.26 -14.57 37.97
N VAL A 750 42.92 -15.22 36.87
CA VAL A 750 42.84 -14.61 35.52
C VAL A 750 41.68 -15.19 34.68
N ASN A 751 41.45 -14.66 33.48
CA ASN A 751 40.30 -15.01 32.63
C ASN A 751 40.55 -16.18 31.65
N HIS A 752 41.64 -16.94 31.83
CA HIS A 752 41.98 -18.14 31.05
C HIS A 752 42.14 -19.36 31.98
N ASP A 753 42.22 -20.58 31.44
CA ASP A 753 42.55 -21.79 32.19
C ASP A 753 43.85 -22.44 31.69
N SER A 754 44.24 -23.55 32.31
CA SER A 754 45.45 -24.31 32.00
C SER A 754 45.57 -24.79 30.55
N ARG A 755 44.47 -24.91 29.81
CA ARG A 755 44.51 -25.34 28.40
C ARG A 755 44.93 -24.20 27.49
N ASN A 756 44.63 -22.97 27.90
CA ASN A 756 44.79 -21.76 27.08
C ASN A 756 45.75 -20.76 27.76
N CYS A 757 46.60 -21.26 28.66
CA CYS A 757 47.50 -20.44 29.44
C CYS A 757 48.67 -19.96 28.54
N PRO A 758 48.89 -18.64 28.41
CA PRO A 758 50.00 -18.12 27.60
C PRO A 758 51.38 -18.55 28.11
N ASN A 759 51.50 -18.84 29.40
CA ASN A 759 52.74 -19.27 30.06
C ASN A 759 52.87 -20.79 30.15
N LYS A 760 52.10 -21.54 29.36
CA LYS A 760 52.19 -22.99 29.33
C LYS A 760 53.48 -23.36 28.60
N VAL A 761 54.51 -23.74 29.35
CA VAL A 761 55.69 -24.40 28.77
C VAL A 761 55.21 -25.77 28.28
N THR A 762 55.40 -26.05 26.99
CA THR A 762 54.98 -27.28 26.32
C THR A 762 55.55 -28.53 26.96
#